data_AF-A0A166NVA2-F1
#
_entry.id   AF-A0A166NVA2-F1
#
_cell.length_a   1.000
_cell.length_b   1.000
_cell.length_c   1.000
_cell.angle_alpha   90.00
_cell.angle_beta   90.00
_cell.angle_gamma   90.00
#
_symmetry.space_group_name_H-M   'P 1'
#
loop_
_entity.id
_entity.type
_entity.pdbx_description
1 polymer ?
#
loop_
_entity_poly.entity_id
_entity_poly.type
_entity_poly.pdbx_seq_one_letter_code
_entity_poly.pdbx_strand_id
1 'polypeptide(L)'
;LQPNSSIAVAMSHATSRLLWKSISSTSSTQCRRCISQAAIPKQTRPTAAPNMFQTRPSPAQRRTKTYKTVEEAKSRYRAGPFSWKAGVLFVATGVGLTWYFEYEKQRMERKRIADATKGMGRPKVGGPFELIDQNGNKFTSEDMKGRYALVYFGFTHCPDICPDELDKMAQMYDLVEQKRPGSILPIFITCDPERDTPAVVKEYLSEFHPKFIGLTGTYDEIKAMCKLYRVYFSTPQHVKPGQDYLVDHSIYFYLMDPEGDFVEALGRQHSPSAAAKIILDHMNDWQARTQDETGTHAPFWRATAGVGRHERGFTALHKVSAPRPGCWEASRAAGSQRRFSTKRRVFEAGEAPSFAFAFDIDGVLLHVAKPIPGAAESLRYLSDNNIPFILLTNGGGRPEAVRIKDLSEKLGVELSVDNFVQSHTPFQELVHGPEGLGDKTIFVTGADAKKCREIARQYGFKNVVTPADIIHAHPDVFPFELLMKSVYAETHEPLPKPIHTGNMSDADALKIDAMFVFNDPRDWALDIQIITDLLLSREGLLGTYSPKNGNPSLANGGWQQDGQPPLIYSNADLFWPTTYHQPRFGQGAFQAAVAGVWKEVTGGAKLRTTVFGKPFATTYQYAERVLNAHRRTLLGKTGGGGGGVAPLKTVYMVGDNPESDIRGANDYSNDETEWASVLVKTGVWKKERGPPTHTPKMIVNDVKAAVEWALQREGRATSI
;
A
#
# COMPACT_ATOMS: atom_id res chain seq x y z
N LEU A 1 -63.54 -8.61 13.80
CA LEU A 1 -63.86 -7.18 13.54
C LEU A 1 -62.55 -6.49 13.20
N GLN A 2 -62.38 -6.12 11.92
CA GLN A 2 -61.22 -5.41 11.39
C GLN A 2 -61.42 -3.88 11.43
N PRO A 3 -60.34 -3.08 11.23
CA PRO A 3 -60.25 -1.69 11.69
C PRO A 3 -60.06 -0.64 10.56
N ASN A 4 -60.04 0.62 11.01
CA ASN A 4 -59.22 1.77 10.59
C ASN A 4 -59.33 2.46 9.21
N SER A 5 -59.22 3.78 9.35
CA SER A 5 -59.18 4.92 8.43
C SER A 5 -57.90 5.04 7.59
N SER A 6 -58.01 5.70 6.43
CA SER A 6 -56.88 6.27 5.66
C SER A 6 -57.30 7.55 4.94
N ILE A 7 -56.48 8.60 5.04
CA ILE A 7 -56.60 9.89 4.36
C ILE A 7 -55.64 9.90 3.17
N ALA A 8 -56.13 10.37 2.02
CA ALA A 8 -55.46 10.41 0.73
C ALA A 8 -54.92 11.82 0.41
N VAL A 9 -53.78 11.89 -0.29
CA VAL A 9 -53.38 13.06 -1.10
C VAL A 9 -52.84 12.57 -2.44
N ALA A 10 -53.31 13.23 -3.51
CA ALA A 10 -53.32 12.79 -4.90
C ALA A 10 -52.02 13.08 -5.66
N MET A 11 -51.69 12.18 -6.60
CA MET A 11 -50.70 12.34 -7.66
C MET A 11 -51.31 13.02 -8.89
N SER A 12 -50.58 13.96 -9.48
CA SER A 12 -50.94 14.61 -10.75
C SER A 12 -50.20 13.95 -11.92
N HIS A 13 -50.96 13.38 -12.85
CA HIS A 13 -50.53 12.99 -14.19
C HIS A 13 -50.50 14.22 -15.12
N ALA A 14 -49.46 14.33 -15.95
CA ALA A 14 -49.54 15.08 -17.20
C ALA A 14 -48.62 14.46 -18.24
N THR A 15 -49.21 13.93 -19.32
CA THR A 15 -48.52 13.54 -20.54
C THR A 15 -49.14 14.24 -21.75
N SER A 16 -48.25 14.76 -22.59
CA SER A 16 -48.27 14.71 -24.06
C SER A 16 -48.85 15.90 -24.86
N ARG A 17 -47.97 16.46 -25.72
CA ARG A 17 -48.04 16.59 -27.20
C ARG A 17 -47.78 17.99 -27.80
N LEU A 18 -46.90 17.94 -28.82
CA LEU A 18 -46.82 18.72 -30.07
C LEU A 18 -46.11 20.10 -30.02
N LEU A 19 -44.94 20.18 -30.66
CA LEU A 19 -44.83 20.70 -32.04
C LEU A 19 -43.42 20.46 -32.64
N TRP A 20 -43.43 20.24 -33.95
CA TRP A 20 -42.37 19.72 -34.83
C TRP A 20 -42.12 20.77 -35.93
N LYS A 21 -40.98 20.65 -36.65
CA LYS A 21 -40.46 21.46 -37.80
C LYS A 21 -39.57 22.62 -37.38
N SER A 22 -38.43 22.93 -38.01
CA SER A 22 -37.81 22.64 -39.33
C SER A 22 -36.31 23.02 -39.21
N ILE A 23 -35.29 22.39 -39.84
CA ILE A 23 -34.72 22.65 -41.19
C ILE A 23 -33.47 21.74 -41.24
N SER A 24 -33.46 20.61 -41.97
CA SER A 24 -32.86 20.40 -43.32
C SER A 24 -31.36 20.77 -43.42
N SER A 25 -30.44 19.81 -43.55
CA SER A 25 -29.99 19.14 -44.78
C SER A 25 -28.69 19.73 -45.36
N THR A 26 -27.62 18.94 -45.35
CA THR A 26 -26.46 19.04 -46.26
C THR A 26 -25.79 17.66 -46.27
N SER A 27 -26.26 16.73 -47.10
CA SER A 27 -25.84 16.47 -48.48
C SER A 27 -24.37 16.02 -48.62
N SER A 28 -24.25 14.69 -48.69
CA SER A 28 -23.22 13.96 -49.42
C SER A 28 -22.88 14.61 -50.76
N THR A 29 -21.58 14.82 -51.01
CA THR A 29 -21.08 15.04 -52.37
C THR A 29 -20.34 13.80 -52.81
N GLN A 30 -21.02 13.05 -53.64
CA GLN A 30 -20.53 11.94 -54.45
C GLN A 30 -19.74 12.55 -55.62
N CYS A 31 -18.48 12.16 -55.81
CA CYS A 31 -17.79 12.38 -57.08
C CYS A 31 -17.52 11.01 -57.70
N ARG A 32 -18.15 10.75 -58.86
CA ARG A 32 -18.06 9.52 -59.65
C ARG A 32 -17.62 9.87 -61.08
N ARG A 33 -16.82 8.96 -61.67
CA ARG A 33 -16.40 8.79 -63.08
C ARG A 33 -15.09 9.50 -63.47
N CYS A 34 -14.14 8.90 -64.20
CA CYS A 34 -14.10 7.74 -65.12
C CYS A 34 -12.86 6.86 -64.84
N ILE A 35 -12.95 5.53 -64.71
CA ILE A 35 -12.79 4.48 -65.75
C ILE A 35 -11.74 4.78 -66.83
N SER A 36 -10.58 4.12 -66.73
CA SER A 36 -9.90 3.50 -67.88
C SER A 36 -8.94 2.39 -67.39
N GLN A 37 -8.99 1.27 -68.11
CA GLN A 37 -8.34 -0.02 -67.87
C GLN A 37 -6.86 -0.01 -68.25
N ALA A 38 -6.02 -0.76 -67.51
CA ALA A 38 -4.83 -1.49 -68.01
C ALA A 38 -4.29 -2.34 -66.84
N ALA A 39 -4.58 -3.64 -66.79
CA ALA A 39 -3.76 -4.72 -67.35
C ALA A 39 -2.44 -4.95 -66.57
N ILE A 40 -2.46 -5.98 -65.74
CA ILE A 40 -1.35 -6.57 -64.99
C ILE A 40 -0.40 -7.28 -65.97
N PRO A 41 0.93 -7.14 -65.83
CA PRO A 41 1.86 -8.18 -66.27
C PRO A 41 2.54 -8.86 -65.08
N LYS A 42 2.44 -10.19 -65.08
CA LYS A 42 3.26 -11.13 -64.32
C LYS A 42 4.73 -10.96 -64.74
N GLN A 43 5.66 -10.91 -63.79
CA GLN A 43 7.07 -11.15 -64.08
C GLN A 43 7.55 -12.47 -63.48
N THR A 44 8.11 -13.24 -64.40
CA THR A 44 8.59 -14.60 -64.33
C THR A 44 10.03 -14.68 -63.83
N ARG A 45 10.31 -15.79 -63.14
CA ARG A 45 11.62 -16.38 -62.83
C ARG A 45 12.58 -16.34 -64.04
N PRO A 46 13.88 -16.07 -63.86
CA PRO A 46 14.89 -16.42 -64.85
C PRO A 46 15.59 -17.74 -64.50
N THR A 47 15.66 -18.59 -65.52
CA THR A 47 16.50 -19.80 -65.64
C THR A 47 17.89 -19.47 -66.21
N ALA A 48 18.82 -20.40 -65.97
CA ALA A 48 20.27 -20.40 -66.19
C ALA A 48 20.79 -20.21 -67.64
N ALA A 49 22.07 -19.76 -67.73
CA ALA A 49 23.24 -20.35 -68.46
C ALA A 49 24.30 -19.25 -68.79
N PRO A 50 25.58 -19.54 -69.18
CA PRO A 50 26.42 -20.75 -69.07
C PRO A 50 27.85 -20.50 -68.48
N ASN A 51 28.60 -21.60 -68.35
CA ASN A 51 30.00 -21.77 -67.91
C ASN A 51 31.08 -20.93 -68.64
N MET A 52 32.14 -20.57 -67.89
CA MET A 52 33.54 -20.65 -68.36
C MET A 52 34.49 -21.19 -67.27
N PHE A 53 34.89 -22.43 -67.50
CA PHE A 53 36.18 -23.14 -67.28
C PHE A 53 37.35 -22.63 -66.40
N GLN A 54 38.03 -23.64 -65.84
CA GLN A 54 39.42 -23.77 -65.31
C GLN A 54 39.60 -23.50 -63.80
N THR A 55 40.26 -24.34 -62.97
CA THR A 55 41.13 -25.52 -63.18
C THR A 55 41.21 -26.33 -61.88
N ARG A 56 41.22 -27.66 -61.98
CA ARG A 56 41.46 -28.64 -60.90
C ARG A 56 42.96 -28.84 -60.64
N PRO A 57 43.37 -29.11 -59.39
CA PRO A 57 44.48 -30.01 -59.12
C PRO A 57 44.00 -31.41 -58.67
N SER A 58 44.78 -32.42 -59.04
CA SER A 58 44.61 -33.86 -58.87
C SER A 58 44.57 -34.37 -57.42
N PRO A 59 44.02 -35.57 -57.16
CA PRO A 59 43.99 -36.18 -55.82
C PRO A 59 45.26 -36.96 -55.54
N ALA A 60 46.10 -36.47 -54.62
CA ALA A 60 47.23 -37.23 -54.08
C ALA A 60 46.78 -38.13 -52.90
N GLN A 61 46.84 -39.44 -53.14
CA GLN A 61 47.24 -40.49 -52.21
C GLN A 61 46.53 -40.58 -50.84
N ARG A 62 45.47 -41.39 -50.77
CA ARG A 62 45.02 -42.04 -49.53
C ARG A 62 46.10 -43.01 -49.02
N ARG A 63 46.79 -42.64 -47.94
CA ARG A 63 47.53 -43.59 -47.10
C ARG A 63 46.54 -44.42 -46.28
N THR A 64 46.34 -45.68 -46.67
CA THR A 64 45.71 -46.69 -45.82
C THR A 64 46.70 -47.10 -44.73
N LYS A 65 46.47 -46.71 -43.48
CA LYS A 65 47.13 -47.32 -42.33
C LYS A 65 46.31 -48.53 -41.87
N THR A 66 46.88 -49.71 -42.05
CA THR A 66 46.36 -51.01 -41.62
C THR A 66 46.42 -51.09 -40.10
N TYR A 67 45.32 -51.53 -39.47
CA TYR A 67 45.22 -51.72 -38.02
C TYR A 67 45.73 -53.11 -37.63
N LYS A 68 46.56 -53.21 -36.59
CA LYS A 68 46.97 -54.48 -35.98
C LYS A 68 46.28 -54.59 -34.61
N THR A 69 45.29 -55.49 -34.51
CA THR A 69 44.59 -55.97 -33.30
C THR A 69 43.27 -55.29 -32.87
N VAL A 70 42.36 -56.12 -32.34
CA VAL A 70 40.98 -55.79 -31.91
C VAL A 70 40.95 -55.01 -30.58
N GLU A 71 42.01 -55.06 -29.78
CA GLU A 71 42.11 -54.34 -28.50
C GLU A 71 42.37 -52.84 -28.68
N GLU A 72 43.11 -52.44 -29.72
CA GLU A 72 43.38 -51.03 -30.03
C GLU A 72 42.13 -50.29 -30.55
N ALA A 73 41.17 -51.03 -31.10
CA ALA A 73 39.87 -50.51 -31.49
C ALA A 73 38.95 -50.28 -30.27
N LYS A 74 38.98 -51.15 -29.25
CA LYS A 74 38.11 -51.03 -28.05
C LYS A 74 38.52 -49.92 -27.08
N SER A 75 39.80 -49.53 -27.03
CA SER A 75 40.27 -48.47 -26.12
C SER A 75 39.82 -47.06 -26.53
N ARG A 76 39.50 -46.83 -27.80
CA ARG A 76 38.97 -45.54 -28.28
C ARG A 76 37.45 -45.37 -28.12
N TYR A 77 36.69 -46.43 -27.82
CA TYR A 77 35.23 -46.35 -27.61
C TYR A 77 34.80 -46.17 -26.15
N ARG A 78 35.74 -46.00 -25.21
CA ARG A 78 35.40 -45.74 -23.79
C ARG A 78 35.11 -44.26 -23.49
N ALA A 79 35.38 -43.36 -24.43
CA ALA A 79 34.98 -41.96 -24.36
C ALA A 79 34.04 -41.69 -25.54
N GLY A 80 32.73 -41.76 -25.29
CA GLY A 80 31.71 -41.29 -26.23
C GLY A 80 31.87 -39.79 -26.53
N PRO A 81 31.11 -39.23 -27.49
CA PRO A 81 31.28 -37.86 -27.99
C PRO A 81 31.09 -36.74 -26.95
N PHE A 82 30.73 -37.08 -25.72
CA PHE A 82 30.66 -36.16 -24.60
C PHE A 82 31.52 -36.68 -23.45
N SER A 83 32.72 -36.11 -23.29
CA SER A 83 33.45 -36.26 -22.03
C SER A 83 32.66 -35.55 -20.91
N TRP A 84 32.69 -36.06 -19.68
CA TRP A 84 32.02 -35.40 -18.55
C TRP A 84 32.49 -33.95 -18.36
N LYS A 85 33.75 -33.65 -18.73
CA LYS A 85 34.31 -32.29 -18.76
C LYS A 85 33.60 -31.40 -19.79
N ALA A 86 33.26 -31.95 -20.96
CA ALA A 86 32.49 -31.24 -21.98
C ALA A 86 31.03 -31.02 -21.54
N GLY A 87 30.43 -31.96 -20.81
CA GLY A 87 29.10 -31.80 -20.21
C GLY A 87 29.06 -30.68 -19.16
N VAL A 88 30.05 -30.63 -18.25
CA VAL A 88 30.17 -29.56 -17.26
C VAL A 88 30.39 -28.20 -17.93
N LEU A 89 31.25 -28.13 -18.94
CA LEU A 89 31.48 -26.90 -19.69
C LEU A 89 30.22 -26.42 -20.43
N PHE A 90 29.46 -27.34 -21.04
CA PHE A 90 28.21 -27.02 -21.71
C PHE A 90 27.15 -26.48 -20.74
N VAL A 91 26.99 -27.10 -19.56
CA VAL A 91 26.06 -26.63 -18.52
C VAL A 91 26.50 -25.28 -17.96
N ALA A 92 27.78 -25.10 -17.65
CA ALA A 92 28.30 -23.83 -17.14
C ALA A 92 28.14 -22.69 -18.17
N THR A 93 28.37 -22.98 -19.45
CA THR A 93 28.18 -22.01 -20.55
C THR A 93 26.69 -21.71 -20.75
N GLY A 94 25.82 -22.71 -20.65
CA GLY A 94 24.36 -22.54 -20.73
C GLY A 94 23.83 -21.69 -19.58
N VAL A 95 24.22 -21.97 -18.34
CA VAL A 95 23.84 -21.16 -17.16
C VAL A 95 24.39 -19.75 -17.27
N GLY A 96 25.64 -19.59 -17.69
CA GLY A 96 26.25 -18.27 -17.90
C GLY A 96 25.56 -17.45 -18.99
N LEU A 97 25.16 -18.09 -20.09
CA LEU A 97 24.39 -17.45 -21.16
C LEU A 97 22.96 -17.11 -20.72
N THR A 98 22.26 -18.00 -20.01
CA THR A 98 20.93 -17.72 -19.48
C THR A 98 20.98 -16.55 -18.49
N TRP A 99 21.94 -16.57 -17.56
CA TRP A 99 22.14 -15.46 -16.62
C TRP A 99 22.49 -14.15 -17.34
N TYR A 100 23.36 -14.21 -18.35
CA TYR A 100 23.71 -13.04 -19.17
C TYR A 100 22.50 -12.51 -19.93
N PHE A 101 21.70 -13.36 -20.57
CA PHE A 101 20.50 -12.95 -21.31
C PHE A 101 19.40 -12.45 -20.38
N GLU A 102 19.20 -13.03 -19.20
CA GLU A 102 18.26 -12.53 -18.19
C GLU A 102 18.72 -11.16 -17.65
N TYR A 103 20.02 -11.00 -17.38
CA TYR A 103 20.61 -9.73 -16.95
C TYR A 103 20.48 -8.65 -18.04
N GLU A 104 20.82 -8.95 -19.29
CA GLU A 104 20.66 -8.06 -20.44
C GLU A 104 19.19 -7.72 -20.68
N LYS A 105 18.28 -8.71 -20.60
CA LYS A 105 16.84 -8.50 -20.75
C LYS A 105 16.30 -7.57 -19.68
N GLN A 106 16.68 -7.77 -18.41
CA GLN A 106 16.31 -6.86 -17.32
C GLN A 106 16.87 -5.46 -17.51
N ARG A 107 18.12 -5.32 -17.95
CA ARG A 107 18.74 -4.02 -18.27
C ARG A 107 18.00 -3.31 -19.41
N MET A 108 17.69 -4.02 -20.48
CA MET A 108 16.98 -3.48 -21.65
C MET A 108 15.52 -3.17 -21.36
N GLU A 109 14.86 -3.94 -20.49
CA GLU A 109 13.49 -3.67 -20.03
C GLU A 109 13.45 -2.43 -19.13
N ARG A 110 14.42 -2.26 -18.23
CA ARG A 110 14.59 -1.00 -17.47
C ARG A 110 14.88 0.19 -18.37
N LYS A 111 15.76 0.03 -19.37
CA LYS A 111 16.04 1.07 -20.38
C LYS A 111 14.79 1.40 -21.19
N ARG A 112 13.99 0.40 -21.61
CA ARG A 112 12.71 0.59 -22.32
C ARG A 112 11.63 1.22 -21.46
N ILE A 113 11.51 0.88 -20.18
CA ILE A 113 10.57 1.52 -19.26
C ILE A 113 10.99 2.97 -19.05
N ALA A 114 12.29 3.23 -18.81
CA ALA A 114 12.82 4.57 -18.72
C ALA A 114 12.60 5.37 -20.01
N ASP A 115 12.75 4.76 -21.18
CA ASP A 115 12.55 5.38 -22.50
C ASP A 115 11.06 5.55 -22.86
N ALA A 116 10.18 4.62 -22.48
CA ALA A 116 8.74 4.74 -22.61
C ALA A 116 8.19 5.84 -21.68
N THR A 117 8.83 6.03 -20.52
CA THR A 117 8.53 7.13 -19.59
C THR A 117 9.07 8.49 -20.10
N LYS A 118 9.98 8.52 -21.08
CA LYS A 118 10.41 9.77 -21.75
C LYS A 118 9.34 10.34 -22.70
N GLY A 119 8.35 9.55 -23.11
CA GLY A 119 7.31 9.97 -24.07
C GLY A 119 6.13 10.76 -23.49
N MET A 120 5.98 10.83 -22.17
CA MET A 120 4.99 11.66 -21.49
C MET A 120 5.73 12.73 -20.68
N GLY A 121 5.50 14.00 -21.02
CA GLY A 121 6.32 15.14 -20.57
C GLY A 121 6.73 15.07 -19.10
N ARG A 122 8.04 14.96 -18.85
CA ARG A 122 8.62 15.00 -17.50
C ARG A 122 8.05 16.23 -16.76
N PRO A 123 7.62 16.09 -15.50
CA PRO A 123 7.41 17.27 -14.68
C PRO A 123 8.77 17.99 -14.60
N LYS A 124 8.83 19.21 -15.14
CA LYS A 124 10.02 20.06 -15.03
C LYS A 124 10.19 20.42 -13.55
N VAL A 125 11.02 19.64 -12.85
CA VAL A 125 11.42 19.78 -11.44
C VAL A 125 12.90 20.07 -11.44
N GLY A 126 13.30 21.13 -10.73
CA GLY A 126 14.66 21.69 -10.81
C GLY A 126 14.76 22.82 -11.84
N GLY A 127 15.94 23.44 -11.89
CA GLY A 127 16.23 24.61 -12.70
C GLY A 127 17.34 25.45 -12.08
N PRO A 128 17.80 26.50 -12.78
CA PRO A 128 18.85 27.37 -12.26
C PRO A 128 18.36 28.11 -11.02
N PHE A 129 19.17 28.09 -9.97
CA PHE A 129 18.93 28.84 -8.74
C PHE A 129 20.24 29.37 -8.19
N GLU A 130 20.11 30.37 -7.32
CA GLU A 130 21.18 30.97 -6.56
C GLU A 130 20.66 31.20 -5.13
N LEU A 131 21.34 30.61 -4.16
CA LEU A 131 21.05 30.71 -2.73
C LEU A 131 22.38 30.92 -1.98
N ILE A 132 22.29 31.04 -0.65
CA ILE A 132 23.47 31.08 0.22
C ILE A 132 23.54 29.81 1.07
N ASP A 133 24.75 29.31 1.29
CA ASP A 133 25.02 28.18 2.16
C ASP A 133 25.04 28.60 3.65
N GLN A 134 25.12 27.61 4.53
CA GLN A 134 25.16 27.81 5.98
C GLN A 134 26.45 28.52 6.48
N ASN A 135 27.42 28.75 5.60
CA ASN A 135 28.65 29.52 5.88
C ASN A 135 28.60 30.93 5.27
N GLY A 136 27.51 31.31 4.59
CA GLY A 136 27.34 32.60 3.92
C GLY A 136 27.98 32.66 2.53
N ASN A 137 28.43 31.54 1.96
CA ASN A 137 28.93 31.47 0.59
C ASN A 137 27.76 31.32 -0.38
N LYS A 138 27.94 31.85 -1.59
CA LYS A 138 26.99 31.63 -2.69
C LYS A 138 27.00 30.16 -3.14
N PHE A 139 25.82 29.56 -3.28
CA PHE A 139 25.61 28.21 -3.79
C PHE A 139 24.59 28.22 -4.93
N THR A 140 24.93 27.58 -6.03
CA THR A 140 24.14 27.58 -7.26
C THR A 140 23.84 26.17 -7.74
N SER A 141 22.93 26.03 -8.69
CA SER A 141 22.66 24.75 -9.36
C SER A 141 23.90 24.15 -10.05
N GLU A 142 24.91 24.96 -10.41
CA GLU A 142 26.15 24.48 -11.02
C GLU A 142 27.03 23.72 -10.02
N ASP A 143 26.97 24.06 -8.74
CA ASP A 143 27.75 23.42 -7.67
C ASP A 143 27.29 21.98 -7.39
N MET A 144 26.10 21.63 -7.88
CA MET A 144 25.53 20.28 -7.83
C MET A 144 26.04 19.38 -8.96
N LYS A 145 26.56 19.95 -10.05
CA LYS A 145 26.94 19.17 -11.23
C LYS A 145 28.11 18.23 -10.96
N GLY A 146 28.14 17.13 -11.70
CA GLY A 146 29.16 16.08 -11.59
C GLY A 146 28.93 15.11 -10.42
N ARG A 147 27.93 15.34 -9.57
CA ARG A 147 27.52 14.44 -8.48
C ARG A 147 26.01 14.32 -8.44
N TYR A 148 25.51 13.22 -7.89
CA TYR A 148 24.10 13.16 -7.53
C TYR A 148 23.84 14.15 -6.39
N ALA A 149 22.63 14.70 -6.33
CA ALA A 149 22.20 15.51 -5.21
C ALA A 149 20.89 14.96 -4.63
N LEU A 150 20.89 14.75 -3.33
CA LEU A 150 19.70 14.42 -2.56
C LEU A 150 19.22 15.69 -1.88
N VAL A 151 18.16 16.28 -2.42
CA VAL A 151 17.63 17.57 -1.97
C VAL A 151 16.41 17.35 -1.07
N TYR A 152 16.44 17.92 0.12
CA TYR A 152 15.33 17.92 1.07
C TYR A 152 14.93 19.35 1.40
N PHE A 153 13.63 19.62 1.41
CA PHE A 153 13.08 20.91 1.82
C PHE A 153 12.54 20.76 3.25
N GLY A 154 12.90 21.66 4.15
CA GLY A 154 12.47 21.63 5.56
C GLY A 154 12.67 22.97 6.25
N PHE A 155 12.62 23.02 7.58
CA PHE A 155 12.93 24.24 8.35
C PHE A 155 13.36 23.86 9.79
N THR A 156 14.16 24.70 10.44
CA THR A 156 14.81 24.33 11.71
C THR A 156 13.84 24.26 12.90
N HIS A 157 12.73 25.00 12.83
CA HIS A 157 11.70 25.02 13.86
C HIS A 157 10.64 23.92 13.68
N CYS A 158 10.89 22.92 12.84
CA CYS A 158 9.97 21.81 12.66
C CYS A 158 10.07 20.85 13.85
N PRO A 159 8.99 20.65 14.65
CA PRO A 159 9.09 19.96 15.93
C PRO A 159 9.35 18.44 15.82
N ASP A 160 8.98 17.80 14.70
CA ASP A 160 9.07 16.34 14.58
C ASP A 160 9.51 15.81 13.20
N ILE A 161 9.00 16.34 12.08
CA ILE A 161 9.15 15.67 10.77
C ILE A 161 10.55 15.90 10.17
N CYS A 162 11.07 17.13 10.19
CA CYS A 162 12.38 17.42 9.62
C CYS A 162 13.52 16.69 10.35
N PRO A 163 13.54 16.61 11.70
CA PRO A 163 14.55 15.81 12.40
C PRO A 163 14.57 14.34 11.96
N ASP A 164 13.40 13.67 11.93
CA ASP A 164 13.28 12.27 11.50
C ASP A 164 13.78 12.03 10.07
N GLU A 165 13.42 12.92 9.14
CA GLU A 165 13.83 12.81 7.74
C GLU A 165 15.32 13.17 7.55
N LEU A 166 15.89 14.08 8.36
CA LEU A 166 17.32 14.37 8.35
C LEU A 166 18.16 13.21 8.91
N ASP A 167 17.72 12.55 9.98
CA ASP A 167 18.35 11.31 10.47
C ASP A 167 18.33 10.19 9.43
N LYS A 168 17.19 10.05 8.74
CA LYS A 168 17.04 9.12 7.63
C LYS A 168 17.97 9.49 6.48
N MET A 169 18.09 10.77 6.15
CA MET A 169 18.99 11.28 5.12
C MET A 169 20.46 11.04 5.44
N ALA A 170 20.86 11.16 6.70
CA ALA A 170 22.21 10.84 7.17
C ALA A 170 22.52 9.37 6.93
N GLN A 171 21.61 8.47 7.33
CA GLN A 171 21.76 7.03 7.09
C GLN A 171 21.79 6.68 5.60
N MET A 172 20.94 7.31 4.78
CA MET A 172 20.96 7.12 3.32
C MET A 172 22.31 7.56 2.74
N TYR A 173 22.81 8.73 3.16
CA TYR A 173 24.10 9.26 2.74
C TYR A 173 25.24 8.29 3.10
N ASP A 174 25.32 7.84 4.36
CA ASP A 174 26.39 6.93 4.82
C ASP A 174 26.41 5.61 4.05
N LEU A 175 25.23 5.03 3.77
CA LEU A 175 25.11 3.79 3.01
C LEU A 175 25.55 3.94 1.55
N VAL A 176 25.29 5.10 0.94
CA VAL A 176 25.74 5.42 -0.42
C VAL A 176 27.24 5.71 -0.41
N GLU A 177 27.71 6.52 0.52
CA GLU A 177 29.12 6.91 0.68
C GLU A 177 30.01 5.71 0.95
N GLN A 178 29.56 4.74 1.75
CA GLN A 178 30.28 3.49 2.00
C GLN A 178 30.56 2.69 0.71
N LYS A 179 29.66 2.77 -0.29
CA LYS A 179 29.80 2.03 -1.55
C LYS A 179 30.38 2.86 -2.68
N ARG A 180 30.12 4.17 -2.69
CA ARG A 180 30.56 5.11 -3.72
C ARG A 180 30.94 6.45 -3.06
N PRO A 181 32.14 6.54 -2.49
CA PRO A 181 32.59 7.75 -1.80
C PRO A 181 32.57 8.99 -2.71
N GLY A 182 32.07 10.12 -2.20
CA GLY A 182 32.06 11.41 -2.89
C GLY A 182 31.06 11.53 -4.04
N SER A 183 30.15 10.56 -4.20
CA SER A 183 29.23 10.49 -5.35
C SER A 183 27.90 11.21 -5.17
N ILE A 184 27.56 11.62 -3.94
CA ILE A 184 26.28 12.24 -3.60
C ILE A 184 26.45 13.47 -2.71
N LEU A 185 25.59 14.47 -2.92
CA LEU A 185 25.48 15.68 -2.12
C LEU A 185 24.19 15.65 -1.28
N PRO A 186 24.28 15.70 0.06
CA PRO A 186 23.10 15.82 0.91
C PRO A 186 22.77 17.30 1.15
N ILE A 187 21.74 17.81 0.46
CA ILE A 187 21.35 19.22 0.47
C ILE A 187 20.03 19.40 1.21
N PHE A 188 20.04 20.27 2.22
CA PHE A 188 18.86 20.77 2.93
C PHE A 188 18.56 22.19 2.47
N ILE A 189 17.30 22.51 2.15
CA ILE A 189 16.85 23.84 1.74
C ILE A 189 15.75 24.29 2.69
N THR A 190 15.92 25.44 3.34
CA THR A 190 14.88 25.96 4.24
C THR A 190 13.64 26.44 3.47
N CYS A 191 12.46 26.20 4.04
CA CYS A 191 11.18 26.78 3.63
C CYS A 191 10.80 28.00 4.48
N ASP A 192 11.60 28.34 5.50
CA ASP A 192 11.37 29.41 6.45
C ASP A 192 12.62 30.30 6.62
N PRO A 193 12.98 31.08 5.58
CA PRO A 193 14.18 31.92 5.62
C PRO A 193 14.10 33.07 6.65
N GLU A 194 12.91 33.39 7.19
CA GLU A 194 12.77 34.45 8.19
C GLU A 194 13.35 34.02 9.55
N ARG A 195 13.20 32.74 9.90
CA ARG A 195 13.76 32.16 11.13
C ARG A 195 15.09 31.45 10.89
N ASP A 196 15.29 30.90 9.69
CA ASP A 196 16.43 30.06 9.36
C ASP A 196 17.58 30.87 8.71
N THR A 197 18.27 31.66 9.53
CA THR A 197 19.52 32.31 9.13
C THR A 197 20.63 31.27 8.88
N PRO A 198 21.69 31.59 8.09
CA PRO A 198 22.78 30.65 7.84
C PRO A 198 23.39 30.04 9.11
N ALA A 199 23.53 30.84 10.17
CA ALA A 199 24.04 30.38 11.46
C ALA A 199 23.11 29.35 12.14
N VAL A 200 21.80 29.60 12.13
CA VAL A 200 20.79 28.70 12.72
C VAL A 200 20.72 27.39 11.94
N VAL A 201 20.72 27.46 10.61
CA VAL A 201 20.77 26.26 9.76
C VAL A 201 22.05 25.46 10.00
N LYS A 202 23.19 26.13 10.16
CA LYS A 202 24.47 25.48 10.45
C LYS A 202 24.45 24.73 11.78
N GLU A 203 23.95 25.36 12.83
CA GLU A 203 23.83 24.75 14.16
C GLU A 203 22.91 23.54 14.10
N TYR A 204 21.70 23.71 13.53
CA TYR A 204 20.73 22.64 13.39
C TYR A 204 21.27 21.43 12.62
N LEU A 205 21.86 21.63 11.44
CA LEU A 205 22.37 20.53 10.63
C LEU A 205 23.58 19.82 11.24
N SER A 206 24.30 20.49 12.16
CA SER A 206 25.47 19.91 12.85
C SER A 206 25.10 18.78 13.80
N GLU A 207 23.84 18.73 14.25
CA GLU A 207 23.33 17.64 15.11
C GLU A 207 23.11 16.33 14.34
N PHE A 208 22.88 16.41 13.03
CA PHE A 208 22.51 15.25 12.21
C PHE A 208 23.72 14.67 11.47
N HIS A 209 24.41 15.47 10.64
CA HIS A 209 25.51 14.95 9.84
C HIS A 209 26.46 16.06 9.34
N PRO A 210 27.80 15.93 9.52
CA PRO A 210 28.77 16.98 9.19
C PRO A 210 28.92 17.26 7.69
N LYS A 211 28.39 16.39 6.82
CA LYS A 211 28.42 16.58 5.35
C LYS A 211 27.20 17.29 4.79
N PHE A 212 26.20 17.60 5.60
CA PHE A 212 25.00 18.30 5.13
C PHE A 212 25.33 19.71 4.65
N ILE A 213 24.73 20.09 3.52
CA ILE A 213 24.81 21.42 2.93
C ILE A 213 23.45 22.07 3.16
N GLY A 214 23.41 23.13 3.97
CA GLY A 214 22.20 23.87 4.28
C GLY A 214 22.10 25.13 3.44
N LEU A 215 21.02 25.29 2.70
CA LEU A 215 20.77 26.44 1.84
C LEU A 215 19.61 27.29 2.40
N THR A 216 19.83 28.60 2.40
CA THR A 216 18.84 29.62 2.76
C THR A 216 18.98 30.82 1.81
N GLY A 217 18.10 31.81 1.95
CA GLY A 217 18.05 32.99 1.08
C GLY A 217 16.97 33.96 1.51
N THR A 218 16.60 34.89 0.64
CA THR A 218 15.43 35.73 0.85
C THR A 218 14.14 34.94 0.66
N TYR A 219 13.03 35.44 1.21
CA TYR A 219 11.72 34.80 1.04
C TYR A 219 11.34 34.59 -0.43
N ASP A 220 11.63 35.56 -1.30
CA ASP A 220 11.33 35.47 -2.73
C ASP A 220 12.21 34.44 -3.45
N GLU A 221 13.48 34.30 -3.06
CA GLU A 221 14.39 33.27 -3.59
C GLU A 221 13.95 31.87 -3.17
N ILE A 222 13.59 31.66 -1.90
CA ILE A 222 13.05 30.38 -1.41
C ILE A 222 11.72 30.06 -2.09
N LYS A 223 10.84 31.04 -2.25
CA LYS A 223 9.57 30.87 -2.96
C LYS A 223 9.78 30.48 -4.42
N ALA A 224 10.74 31.10 -5.10
CA ALA A 224 11.13 30.74 -6.45
C ALA A 224 11.70 29.31 -6.51
N MET A 225 12.54 28.94 -5.54
CA MET A 225 13.12 27.61 -5.43
C MET A 225 12.06 26.53 -5.21
N CYS A 226 11.15 26.73 -4.26
CA CYS A 226 10.03 25.82 -4.03
C CYS A 226 9.16 25.66 -5.29
N LYS A 227 8.96 26.74 -6.07
CA LYS A 227 8.24 26.66 -7.35
C LYS A 227 8.98 25.82 -8.40
N LEU A 228 10.31 25.95 -8.51
CA LEU A 228 11.14 25.15 -9.42
C LEU A 228 11.09 23.65 -9.06
N TYR A 229 11.09 23.34 -7.77
CA TYR A 229 11.00 21.97 -7.28
C TYR A 229 9.56 21.46 -7.10
N ARG A 230 8.57 22.31 -7.41
CA ARG A 230 7.13 22.04 -7.21
C ARG A 230 6.77 21.67 -5.77
N VAL A 231 7.54 22.19 -4.82
CA VAL A 231 7.31 22.05 -3.39
C VAL A 231 6.18 23.01 -3.01
N TYR A 232 5.09 22.46 -2.50
CA TYR A 232 4.08 23.28 -1.82
C TYR A 232 4.68 23.76 -0.51
N PHE A 233 4.57 25.07 -0.23
CA PHE A 233 4.82 25.62 1.09
C PHE A 233 3.78 26.70 1.41
N SER A 234 3.42 26.83 2.69
CA SER A 234 2.50 27.85 3.18
C SER A 234 3.08 28.52 4.43
N THR A 235 3.44 29.79 4.31
CA THR A 235 3.74 30.67 5.45
C THR A 235 2.67 31.77 5.53
N PRO A 236 2.22 32.19 6.72
CA PRO A 236 1.26 33.27 6.84
C PRO A 236 1.84 34.59 6.29
N GLN A 237 1.07 35.30 5.47
CA GLN A 237 1.45 36.64 5.04
C GLN A 237 1.21 37.61 6.21
N HIS A 238 2.26 38.31 6.67
CA HIS A 238 2.25 39.31 7.77
C HIS A 238 2.30 38.76 9.21
N VAL A 239 3.29 37.94 9.53
CA VAL A 239 3.61 37.57 10.91
C VAL A 239 4.25 38.77 11.63
N LYS A 240 3.77 39.11 12.83
CA LYS A 240 4.43 40.15 13.66
C LYS A 240 5.75 39.61 14.21
N PRO A 241 6.81 40.42 14.34
CA PRO A 241 8.07 39.98 14.95
C PRO A 241 7.82 39.30 16.30
N GLY A 242 8.19 38.02 16.43
CA GLY A 242 8.01 37.22 17.66
C GLY A 242 6.72 36.39 17.77
N GLN A 243 5.83 36.37 16.77
CA GLN A 243 4.72 35.42 16.71
C GLN A 243 5.16 34.07 16.11
N ASP A 244 4.82 32.98 16.79
CA ASP A 244 5.03 31.63 16.26
C ASP A 244 4.00 31.29 15.19
N TYR A 245 4.44 30.61 14.13
CA TYR A 245 3.59 30.22 13.01
C TYR A 245 3.96 28.87 12.42
N LEU A 246 2.94 28.21 11.89
CA LEU A 246 3.06 26.90 11.24
C LEU A 246 3.50 27.07 9.78
N VAL A 247 4.49 26.25 9.40
CA VAL A 247 4.97 26.13 8.02
C VAL A 247 4.66 24.72 7.53
N ASP A 248 3.74 24.62 6.58
CA ASP A 248 3.49 23.36 5.87
C ASP A 248 4.43 23.26 4.67
N HIS A 249 5.09 22.11 4.45
CA HIS A 249 5.90 21.85 3.26
C HIS A 249 5.84 20.37 2.81
N SER A 250 6.27 20.10 1.58
CA SER A 250 6.32 18.72 1.02
C SER A 250 7.53 17.94 1.56
N ILE A 251 7.32 16.68 1.98
CA ILE A 251 8.29 15.87 2.77
C ILE A 251 9.07 14.83 1.94
N TYR A 252 9.23 15.06 0.63
CA TYR A 252 9.96 14.16 -0.27
C TYR A 252 11.44 14.51 -0.35
N PHE A 253 12.31 13.51 -0.52
CA PHE A 253 13.67 13.74 -1.01
C PHE A 253 13.68 13.72 -2.53
N TYR A 254 14.27 14.73 -3.15
CA TYR A 254 14.41 14.82 -4.59
C TYR A 254 15.82 14.36 -4.97
N LEU A 255 15.91 13.27 -5.73
CA LEU A 255 17.16 12.80 -6.29
C LEU A 255 17.40 13.48 -7.63
N MET A 256 18.49 14.24 -7.72
CA MET A 256 18.97 14.90 -8.93
C MET A 256 20.22 14.17 -9.45
N ASP A 257 20.35 14.04 -10.76
CA ASP A 257 21.52 13.44 -11.39
C ASP A 257 22.70 14.44 -11.52
N PRO A 258 23.88 13.99 -11.99
CA PRO A 258 25.05 14.85 -12.19
C PRO A 258 24.89 15.99 -13.20
N GLU A 259 23.84 16.00 -14.01
CA GLU A 259 23.53 17.11 -14.92
C GLU A 259 22.60 18.15 -14.26
N GLY A 260 22.05 17.82 -13.09
CA GLY A 260 21.08 18.64 -12.36
C GLY A 260 19.63 18.36 -12.75
N ASP A 261 19.38 17.25 -13.45
CA ASP A 261 18.05 16.82 -13.87
C ASP A 261 17.38 15.95 -12.79
N PHE A 262 16.06 16.08 -12.68
CA PHE A 262 15.27 15.29 -11.73
C PHE A 262 15.20 13.82 -12.14
N VAL A 263 15.54 12.93 -11.20
CA VAL A 263 15.54 11.48 -11.38
C VAL A 263 14.32 10.85 -10.72
N GLU A 264 14.17 11.04 -9.40
CA GLU A 264 13.16 10.36 -8.60
C GLU A 264 12.84 11.14 -7.31
N ALA A 265 11.62 10.99 -6.80
CA ALA A 265 11.22 11.50 -5.49
C ALA A 265 11.05 10.34 -4.50
N LEU A 266 11.83 10.33 -3.42
CA LEU A 266 11.82 9.30 -2.40
C LEU A 266 10.94 9.76 -1.22
N GLY A 267 9.85 9.03 -0.96
CA GLY A 267 8.92 9.33 0.13
C GLY A 267 9.23 8.59 1.45
N ARG A 268 8.41 8.87 2.46
CA ARG A 268 8.52 8.32 3.82
C ARG A 268 8.44 6.80 3.88
N GLN A 269 7.76 6.17 2.93
CA GLN A 269 7.58 4.72 2.85
C GLN A 269 8.89 3.93 2.64
N HIS A 270 9.95 4.55 2.13
CA HIS A 270 11.22 3.87 1.91
C HIS A 270 12.06 3.85 3.18
N SER A 271 12.57 2.68 3.59
CA SER A 271 13.61 2.60 4.61
C SER A 271 14.91 3.25 4.10
N PRO A 272 15.83 3.68 4.98
CA PRO A 272 17.13 4.22 4.56
C PRO A 272 17.88 3.26 3.62
N SER A 273 17.85 1.96 3.91
CA SER A 273 18.50 0.93 3.09
C SER A 273 17.85 0.73 1.72
N ALA A 274 16.52 0.77 1.65
CA ALA A 274 15.78 0.65 0.39
C ALA A 274 16.02 1.89 -0.49
N ALA A 275 15.96 3.08 0.10
CA ALA A 275 16.22 4.34 -0.59
C ALA A 275 17.69 4.44 -1.07
N ALA A 276 18.66 4.10 -0.21
CA ALA A 276 20.06 4.04 -0.61
C ALA A 276 20.30 3.03 -1.75
N LYS A 277 19.61 1.88 -1.75
CA LYS A 277 19.67 0.93 -2.86
C LYS A 277 19.14 1.54 -4.16
N ILE A 278 18.01 2.24 -4.12
CA ILE A 278 17.45 2.94 -5.29
C ILE A 278 18.44 3.96 -5.84
N ILE A 279 19.03 4.78 -4.97
CA ILE A 279 20.07 5.77 -5.36
C ILE A 279 21.24 5.07 -6.05
N LEU A 280 21.77 4.00 -5.45
CA LEU A 280 22.90 3.25 -6.02
C LEU A 280 22.55 2.59 -7.36
N ASP A 281 21.32 2.10 -7.52
CA ASP A 281 20.83 1.53 -8.78
C ASP A 281 20.83 2.59 -9.89
N HIS A 282 20.31 3.80 -9.62
CA HIS A 282 20.38 4.93 -10.57
C HIS A 282 21.82 5.31 -10.91
N MET A 283 22.71 5.33 -9.91
CA MET A 283 24.12 5.63 -10.14
C MET A 283 24.84 4.56 -10.99
N ASN A 284 24.43 3.29 -10.89
CA ASN A 284 24.93 2.21 -11.74
C ASN A 284 24.44 2.40 -13.19
N ASP A 285 23.15 2.71 -13.36
CA ASP A 285 22.53 2.92 -14.67
C ASP A 285 23.08 4.15 -15.39
N TRP A 286 23.46 5.20 -14.66
CA TRP A 286 24.13 6.39 -15.20
C TRP A 286 25.49 6.07 -15.83
N GLN A 287 26.31 5.25 -15.17
CA GLN A 287 27.63 4.86 -15.69
C GLN A 287 27.52 3.99 -16.94
N ALA A 288 26.45 3.21 -17.09
CA ALA A 288 26.20 2.46 -18.31
C ALA A 288 25.87 3.36 -19.51
N ARG A 289 25.36 4.58 -19.29
CA ARG A 289 25.10 5.56 -20.37
C ARG A 289 26.36 6.28 -20.83
N THR A 290 27.23 6.69 -19.90
CA THR A 290 28.48 7.39 -20.25
C THR A 290 29.51 6.48 -20.94
N GLN A 291 29.52 5.18 -20.65
CA GLN A 291 30.39 4.20 -21.34
C GLN A 291 29.96 3.89 -22.78
N ASP A 292 28.67 4.01 -23.12
CA ASP A 292 28.17 3.81 -24.49
C ASP A 292 28.42 5.06 -25.40
N GLU A 293 28.63 6.24 -24.81
CA GLU A 293 28.82 7.50 -25.56
C GLU A 293 30.31 7.86 -25.78
N THR A 294 31.22 7.45 -24.89
CA THR A 294 32.67 7.60 -25.11
C THR A 294 33.24 6.33 -25.76
N GLY A 295 33.11 6.22 -27.08
CA GLY A 295 33.64 5.11 -27.85
C GLY A 295 35.16 4.97 -27.72
N THR A 296 35.61 4.03 -26.87
CA THR A 296 36.95 3.43 -26.96
C THR A 296 36.89 1.98 -26.51
N HIS A 297 36.75 1.07 -27.47
CA HIS A 297 37.04 -0.34 -27.27
C HIS A 297 38.54 -0.54 -27.00
N ALA A 298 38.89 -1.16 -25.88
CA ALA A 298 40.19 -1.82 -25.71
C ALA A 298 40.01 -3.18 -25.00
N PRO A 299 40.84 -4.20 -25.34
CA PRO A 299 40.39 -5.58 -25.42
C PRO A 299 40.70 -6.42 -24.17
N PHE A 300 39.98 -7.54 -24.10
CA PHE A 300 40.09 -8.58 -23.10
C PHE A 300 41.31 -9.51 -23.32
N TRP A 301 41.89 -9.95 -22.19
CA TRP A 301 42.98 -10.94 -21.94
C TRP A 301 44.46 -10.58 -22.26
N ARG A 302 45.28 -10.61 -21.20
CA ARG A 302 46.56 -11.36 -21.17
C ARG A 302 46.89 -11.82 -19.74
N ALA A 303 46.91 -13.14 -19.56
CA ALA A 303 47.65 -13.79 -18.49
C ALA A 303 49.15 -13.82 -18.88
N THR A 304 50.03 -13.44 -17.96
CA THR A 304 51.45 -13.82 -17.98
C THR A 304 51.90 -14.18 -16.58
N ALA A 305 52.32 -15.43 -16.42
CA ALA A 305 53.04 -15.94 -15.28
C ALA A 305 54.49 -15.42 -15.27
N GLY A 306 55.10 -15.27 -14.08
CA GLY A 306 56.55 -15.08 -13.97
C GLY A 306 57.11 -14.65 -12.60
N VAL A 307 57.46 -15.65 -11.78
CA VAL A 307 58.67 -15.75 -10.92
C VAL A 307 58.84 -14.81 -9.70
N GLY A 308 58.47 -15.34 -8.51
CA GLY A 308 59.37 -15.71 -7.41
C GLY A 308 60.08 -14.64 -6.54
N ARG A 309 59.79 -14.63 -5.22
CA ARG A 309 60.77 -14.92 -4.13
C ARG A 309 60.07 -15.08 -2.76
N HIS A 310 60.57 -16.04 -1.98
CA HIS A 310 60.37 -16.33 -0.54
C HIS A 310 60.38 -15.05 0.35
N GLU A 311 59.74 -14.96 1.53
CA GLU A 311 59.96 -15.79 2.73
C GLU A 311 58.77 -15.78 3.74
N ARG A 312 58.57 -16.95 4.39
CA ARG A 312 58.31 -17.25 5.83
C ARG A 312 57.46 -16.25 6.66
N GLY A 313 56.46 -16.64 7.45
CA GLY A 313 56.10 -17.95 7.98
C GLY A 313 54.89 -17.92 8.94
N PHE A 314 54.42 -19.14 9.24
CA PHE A 314 53.60 -19.59 10.37
C PHE A 314 52.10 -19.20 10.51
N THR A 315 51.30 -20.15 10.01
CA THR A 315 50.06 -20.78 10.56
C THR A 315 49.89 -20.72 12.09
N ALA A 316 48.69 -20.76 12.68
CA ALA A 316 47.69 -21.81 12.47
C ALA A 316 46.27 -21.50 13.00
N LEU A 317 45.34 -22.21 12.36
CA LEU A 317 43.94 -22.47 12.67
C LEU A 317 43.72 -23.13 14.05
N HIS A 318 42.56 -22.92 14.69
CA HIS A 318 41.48 -23.92 14.69
C HIS A 318 40.20 -23.46 15.42
N LYS A 319 39.07 -23.82 14.81
CA LYS A 319 37.72 -23.92 15.38
C LYS A 319 37.65 -25.08 16.39
N VAL A 320 36.75 -24.97 17.39
CA VAL A 320 35.56 -25.84 17.63
C VAL A 320 35.14 -25.82 19.12
N SER A 321 33.80 -25.86 19.30
CA SER A 321 32.99 -26.39 20.42
C SER A 321 32.69 -25.55 21.67
N ALA A 322 31.38 -25.50 21.96
CA ALA A 322 30.74 -25.04 23.19
C ALA A 322 30.82 -26.06 24.34
N PRO A 323 30.54 -25.61 25.58
CA PRO A 323 29.51 -26.30 26.38
C PRO A 323 28.59 -25.36 27.20
N ARG A 324 27.43 -25.88 27.62
CA ARG A 324 26.49 -25.32 28.63
C ARG A 324 26.91 -25.78 30.06
N PRO A 325 26.11 -25.56 31.13
CA PRO A 325 25.86 -24.31 31.87
C PRO A 325 26.24 -24.46 33.37
N GLY A 326 26.45 -23.35 34.09
CA GLY A 326 26.81 -23.35 35.52
C GLY A 326 26.00 -22.34 36.34
N CYS A 327 25.40 -22.86 37.41
CA CYS A 327 24.55 -22.20 38.39
C CYS A 327 25.31 -21.17 39.25
N TRP A 328 24.66 -20.07 39.64
CA TRP A 328 24.94 -19.36 40.89
C TRP A 328 23.68 -18.64 41.40
N GLU A 329 23.37 -18.92 42.66
CA GLU A 329 22.29 -18.34 43.44
C GLU A 329 22.61 -16.92 43.95
N ALA A 330 21.52 -16.17 44.13
CA ALA A 330 21.25 -15.20 45.19
C ALA A 330 22.22 -14.03 45.46
N SER A 331 21.73 -12.81 45.23
CA SER A 331 21.70 -11.79 46.29
C SER A 331 20.84 -10.56 45.98
N ARG A 332 19.92 -10.32 46.92
CA ARG A 332 19.46 -9.04 47.49
C ARG A 332 18.33 -8.26 46.80
N ALA A 333 17.21 -8.31 47.54
CA ALA A 333 16.15 -7.33 47.59
C ALA A 333 16.66 -5.89 47.79
N ALA A 334 16.07 -4.97 47.03
CA ALA A 334 15.93 -3.57 47.40
C ALA A 334 14.47 -3.17 47.08
N GLY A 335 13.76 -2.71 48.10
CA GLY A 335 12.31 -2.54 48.08
C GLY A 335 11.80 -1.48 47.10
N SER A 336 10.70 -1.81 46.45
CA SER A 336 9.86 -0.87 45.71
C SER A 336 9.22 0.12 46.70
N GLN A 337 9.68 1.37 46.67
CA GLN A 337 8.92 2.48 47.25
C GLN A 337 7.67 2.69 46.39
N ARG A 338 6.51 2.30 46.93
CA ARG A 338 5.19 2.68 46.38
C ARG A 338 5.05 4.20 46.49
N ARG A 339 5.10 4.89 45.35
CA ARG A 339 4.58 6.26 45.24
C ARG A 339 3.07 6.22 45.48
N PHE A 340 2.61 6.79 46.59
CA PHE A 340 1.18 7.03 46.82
C PHE A 340 0.70 8.10 45.83
N SER A 341 -0.18 7.70 44.91
CA SER A 341 -0.91 8.63 44.04
C SER A 341 -1.92 9.41 44.88
N THR A 342 -1.77 10.73 44.92
CA THR A 342 -2.71 11.68 45.53
C THR A 342 -3.92 11.99 44.63
N LYS A 343 -4.08 11.30 43.49
CA LYS A 343 -5.23 11.51 42.59
C LYS A 343 -6.52 11.04 43.28
N ARG A 344 -7.50 11.94 43.39
CA ARG A 344 -8.87 11.65 43.85
C ARG A 344 -9.48 10.58 42.95
N ARG A 345 -9.89 9.44 43.52
CA ARG A 345 -10.52 8.35 42.75
C ARG A 345 -11.87 8.81 42.19
N VAL A 346 -12.12 8.52 40.91
CA VAL A 346 -13.38 8.84 40.21
C VAL A 346 -14.54 7.95 40.68
N PHE A 347 -14.22 6.74 41.14
CA PHE A 347 -15.16 5.75 41.65
C PHE A 347 -14.86 5.43 43.12
N GLU A 348 -15.92 5.12 43.87
CA GLU A 348 -15.79 4.58 45.22
C GLU A 348 -15.17 3.17 45.19
N ALA A 349 -14.60 2.72 46.31
CA ALA A 349 -14.00 1.39 46.38
C ALA A 349 -15.07 0.30 46.18
N GLY A 350 -14.97 -0.45 45.07
CA GLY A 350 -15.93 -1.50 44.70
C GLY A 350 -17.01 -1.06 43.72
N GLU A 351 -17.06 0.22 43.34
CA GLU A 351 -17.98 0.73 42.32
C GLU A 351 -17.41 0.48 40.91
N ALA A 352 -18.16 -0.26 40.08
CA ALA A 352 -17.81 -0.51 38.68
C ALA A 352 -18.47 0.55 37.77
N PRO A 353 -17.77 1.05 36.73
CA PRO A 353 -18.38 1.95 35.75
C PRO A 353 -19.59 1.28 35.08
N SER A 354 -20.73 1.98 35.10
CA SER A 354 -21.93 1.62 34.33
C SER A 354 -21.87 2.12 32.89
N PHE A 355 -20.80 2.81 32.51
CA PHE A 355 -20.60 3.37 31.18
C PHE A 355 -19.22 3.00 30.63
N ALA A 356 -19.09 3.12 29.31
CA ALA A 356 -17.87 2.82 28.56
C ALA A 356 -17.72 3.78 27.37
N PHE A 357 -16.59 3.69 26.69
CA PHE A 357 -16.35 4.42 25.45
C PHE A 357 -16.03 3.48 24.27
N ALA A 358 -16.46 3.88 23.08
CA ALA A 358 -15.97 3.35 21.82
C ALA A 358 -15.40 4.54 21.03
N PHE A 359 -14.13 4.47 20.66
CA PHE A 359 -13.46 5.54 19.92
C PHE A 359 -13.22 5.12 18.49
N ASP A 360 -13.67 5.94 17.53
CA ASP A 360 -13.02 5.93 16.23
C ASP A 360 -11.57 6.40 16.36
N ILE A 361 -10.76 6.13 15.33
CA ILE A 361 -9.32 6.41 15.34
C ILE A 361 -9.00 7.61 14.45
N ASP A 362 -9.38 7.53 13.17
CA ASP A 362 -8.92 8.45 12.14
C ASP A 362 -9.81 9.70 12.13
N GLY A 363 -9.28 10.82 12.64
CA GLY A 363 -10.05 12.04 12.86
C GLY A 363 -10.52 12.23 14.30
N VAL A 364 -10.31 11.25 15.18
CA VAL A 364 -10.67 11.31 16.62
C VAL A 364 -9.45 11.19 17.53
N LEU A 365 -8.69 10.11 17.40
CA LEU A 365 -7.47 9.87 18.20
C LEU A 365 -6.21 10.25 17.45
N LEU A 366 -6.20 10.03 16.14
CA LEU A 366 -5.11 10.37 15.24
C LEU A 366 -5.61 11.28 14.13
N HIS A 367 -4.79 12.26 13.75
CA HIS A 367 -4.89 12.90 12.45
C HIS A 367 -3.77 12.32 11.57
N VAL A 368 -4.13 11.44 10.64
CA VAL A 368 -3.21 10.64 9.82
C VAL A 368 -2.35 9.71 10.68
N ALA A 369 -1.20 10.18 11.15
CA ALA A 369 -0.27 9.40 11.97
C ALA A 369 0.07 10.11 13.29
N LYS A 370 -0.36 11.37 13.46
CA LYS A 370 -0.07 12.16 14.65
C LYS A 370 -1.24 12.09 15.64
N PRO A 371 -1.00 11.89 16.93
CA PRO A 371 -2.03 12.03 17.96
C PRO A 371 -2.71 13.39 17.92
N ILE A 372 -4.05 13.39 18.02
CA ILE A 372 -4.82 14.62 18.22
C ILE A 372 -4.56 15.09 19.67
N PRO A 373 -4.38 16.41 19.90
CA PRO A 373 -4.22 16.96 21.25
C PRO A 373 -5.30 16.45 22.20
N GLY A 374 -4.89 16.01 23.39
CA GLY A 374 -5.78 15.44 24.40
C GLY A 374 -6.18 13.98 24.20
N ALA A 375 -5.91 13.34 23.05
CA ALA A 375 -6.24 11.92 22.83
C ALA A 375 -5.51 10.99 23.80
N ALA A 376 -4.19 11.14 23.89
CA ALA A 376 -3.36 10.35 24.77
C ALA A 376 -3.71 10.57 26.26
N GLU A 377 -3.92 11.82 26.68
CA GLU A 377 -4.33 12.17 28.04
C GLU A 377 -5.67 11.53 28.41
N SER A 378 -6.65 11.60 27.50
CA SER A 378 -7.99 11.04 27.70
C SER A 378 -7.93 9.52 27.86
N LEU A 379 -7.21 8.81 26.98
CA LEU A 379 -7.09 7.35 27.08
C LEU A 379 -6.33 6.93 28.34
N ARG A 380 -5.26 7.64 28.73
CA ARG A 380 -4.56 7.39 30.01
C ARG A 380 -5.47 7.63 31.19
N TYR A 381 -6.26 8.69 31.18
CA TYR A 381 -7.22 8.98 32.24
C TYR A 381 -8.25 7.86 32.40
N LEU A 382 -8.81 7.36 31.28
CA LEU A 382 -9.76 6.25 31.31
C LEU A 382 -9.11 4.98 31.87
N SER A 383 -7.88 4.67 31.43
CA SER A 383 -7.11 3.53 31.93
C SER A 383 -6.77 3.65 33.43
N ASP A 384 -6.27 4.81 33.87
CA ASP A 384 -5.94 5.12 35.28
C ASP A 384 -7.15 4.95 36.22
N ASN A 385 -8.36 5.14 35.68
CA ASN A 385 -9.62 5.06 36.42
C ASN A 385 -10.43 3.79 36.16
N ASN A 386 -9.85 2.80 35.46
CA ASN A 386 -10.52 1.54 35.08
C ASN A 386 -11.86 1.76 34.34
N ILE A 387 -11.98 2.84 33.57
CA ILE A 387 -13.15 3.08 32.72
C ILE A 387 -12.95 2.28 31.42
N PRO A 388 -13.84 1.31 31.12
CA PRO A 388 -13.68 0.44 29.97
C PRO A 388 -13.84 1.24 28.66
N PHE A 389 -12.95 0.98 27.71
CA PHE A 389 -13.08 1.50 26.36
C PHE A 389 -12.60 0.49 25.33
N ILE A 390 -13.08 0.65 24.10
CA ILE A 390 -12.54 -0.03 22.90
C ILE A 390 -12.22 1.00 21.82
N LEU A 391 -11.35 0.61 20.89
CA LEU A 391 -11.17 1.32 19.63
C LEU A 391 -11.94 0.58 18.54
N LEU A 392 -12.79 1.31 17.81
CA LEU A 392 -13.65 0.79 16.76
C LEU A 392 -13.44 1.58 15.48
N THR A 393 -12.70 1.00 14.54
CA THR A 393 -12.29 1.66 13.29
C THR A 393 -12.78 0.92 12.05
N ASN A 394 -13.14 1.69 11.02
CA ASN A 394 -13.37 1.18 9.68
C ASN A 394 -12.09 1.09 8.83
N GLY A 395 -10.95 1.51 9.40
CA GLY A 395 -9.62 1.30 8.81
C GLY A 395 -9.17 -0.15 8.94
N GLY A 396 -8.39 -0.61 7.95
CA GLY A 396 -7.98 -2.02 7.85
C GLY A 396 -6.72 -2.25 7.02
N GLY A 397 -6.37 -3.52 6.83
CA GLY A 397 -5.26 -3.97 5.98
C GLY A 397 -3.94 -4.24 6.71
N ARG A 398 -3.98 -4.33 8.05
CA ARG A 398 -2.86 -4.76 8.88
C ARG A 398 -3.37 -5.72 9.95
N PRO A 399 -2.56 -6.68 10.42
CA PRO A 399 -2.92 -7.49 11.59
C PRO A 399 -3.15 -6.60 12.82
N GLU A 400 -4.11 -6.97 13.66
CA GLU A 400 -4.50 -6.21 14.86
C GLU A 400 -3.31 -5.98 15.78
N ALA A 401 -2.49 -7.01 16.03
CA ALA A 401 -1.33 -6.91 16.89
C ALA A 401 -0.29 -5.88 16.39
N VAL A 402 -0.10 -5.78 15.07
CA VAL A 402 0.80 -4.79 14.47
C VAL A 402 0.21 -3.40 14.60
N ARG A 403 -1.10 -3.25 14.36
CA ARG A 403 -1.78 -1.96 14.46
C ARG A 403 -1.85 -1.46 15.90
N ILE A 404 -2.11 -2.34 16.86
CA ILE A 404 -2.11 -2.01 18.29
C ILE A 404 -0.74 -1.57 18.76
N LYS A 405 0.33 -2.26 18.36
CA LYS A 405 1.70 -1.83 18.71
C LYS A 405 1.98 -0.40 18.23
N ASP A 406 1.66 -0.11 16.97
CA ASP A 406 1.81 1.23 16.36
C ASP A 406 0.96 2.29 17.09
N LEU A 407 -0.28 1.97 17.44
CA LEU A 407 -1.17 2.88 18.16
C LEU A 407 -0.70 3.14 19.60
N SER A 408 -0.27 2.10 20.31
CA SER A 408 0.25 2.21 21.68
C SER A 408 1.49 3.09 21.74
N GLU A 409 2.42 2.92 20.79
CA GLU A 409 3.63 3.74 20.68
C GLU A 409 3.28 5.21 20.41
N LYS A 410 2.37 5.48 19.46
CA LYS A 410 1.95 6.85 19.10
C LYS A 410 1.18 7.56 20.21
N LEU A 411 0.26 6.86 20.86
CA LEU A 411 -0.61 7.45 21.90
C LEU A 411 0.06 7.43 23.27
N GLY A 412 1.14 6.65 23.46
CA GLY A 412 1.78 6.48 24.76
C GLY A 412 0.81 5.89 25.79
N VAL A 413 0.00 4.91 25.37
CA VAL A 413 -0.99 4.19 26.19
C VAL A 413 -0.87 2.69 25.89
N GLU A 414 -0.99 1.85 26.91
CA GLU A 414 -1.01 0.40 26.73
C GLU A 414 -2.36 -0.05 26.16
N LEU A 415 -2.39 -0.42 24.87
CA LEU A 415 -3.54 -1.01 24.21
C LEU A 415 -3.31 -2.51 23.97
N SER A 416 -4.39 -3.29 23.87
CA SER A 416 -4.32 -4.72 23.56
C SER A 416 -5.26 -5.09 22.40
N VAL A 417 -5.08 -6.28 21.85
CA VAL A 417 -6.02 -6.79 20.83
C VAL A 417 -7.43 -7.02 21.41
N ASP A 418 -7.55 -7.16 22.72
CA ASP A 418 -8.84 -7.41 23.41
C ASP A 418 -9.73 -6.17 23.47
N ASN A 419 -9.21 -4.98 23.20
CA ASN A 419 -9.98 -3.74 23.17
C ASN A 419 -9.90 -3.02 21.81
N PHE A 420 -9.73 -3.79 20.73
CA PHE A 420 -9.50 -3.26 19.38
C PHE A 420 -10.32 -4.01 18.33
N VAL A 421 -11.06 -3.25 17.51
CA VAL A 421 -11.88 -3.79 16.41
C VAL A 421 -11.62 -3.00 15.14
N GLN A 422 -11.15 -3.68 14.10
CA GLN A 422 -11.02 -3.16 12.74
C GLN A 422 -12.18 -3.59 11.86
N SER A 423 -12.26 -3.00 10.66
CA SER A 423 -13.27 -3.31 9.64
C SER A 423 -13.39 -4.81 9.34
N HIS A 424 -12.26 -5.50 9.22
CA HIS A 424 -12.18 -6.91 8.87
C HIS A 424 -12.13 -7.87 10.07
N THR A 425 -11.95 -7.37 11.31
CA THR A 425 -11.89 -8.20 12.52
C THR A 425 -13.12 -9.11 12.69
N PRO A 426 -14.37 -8.66 12.41
CA PRO A 426 -15.55 -9.53 12.46
C PRO A 426 -15.53 -10.72 11.51
N PHE A 427 -14.68 -10.74 10.47
CA PHE A 427 -14.58 -11.89 9.56
C PHE A 427 -14.10 -13.16 10.27
N GLN A 428 -13.45 -13.04 11.45
CA GLN A 428 -13.09 -14.18 12.30
C GLN A 428 -14.30 -15.06 12.65
N GLU A 429 -15.50 -14.47 12.74
CA GLU A 429 -16.71 -15.22 13.10
C GLU A 429 -17.23 -16.11 11.96
N LEU A 430 -16.80 -15.83 10.73
CA LEU A 430 -17.22 -16.55 9.54
C LEU A 430 -16.35 -17.79 9.27
N VAL A 431 -15.30 -17.99 10.06
CA VAL A 431 -14.36 -19.12 9.91
C VAL A 431 -14.98 -20.42 10.42
N HIS A 432 -15.74 -20.36 11.51
CA HIS A 432 -16.25 -21.53 12.23
C HIS A 432 -17.78 -21.64 12.17
N GLY A 433 -18.31 -22.80 12.60
CA GLY A 433 -19.75 -23.08 12.64
C GLY A 433 -20.26 -23.92 11.46
N PRO A 434 -21.56 -24.28 11.43
CA PRO A 434 -22.14 -25.13 10.40
C PRO A 434 -22.03 -24.56 8.97
N GLU A 435 -22.06 -23.23 8.85
CA GLU A 435 -21.84 -22.49 7.59
C GLU A 435 -20.43 -21.89 7.51
N GLY A 436 -19.50 -22.38 8.34
CA GLY A 436 -18.14 -21.86 8.44
C GLY A 436 -17.36 -21.98 7.13
N LEU A 437 -16.61 -20.93 6.81
CA LEU A 437 -15.84 -20.80 5.59
C LEU A 437 -14.35 -21.18 5.76
N GLY A 438 -13.92 -21.63 6.94
CA GLY A 438 -12.51 -21.89 7.25
C GLY A 438 -11.83 -22.91 6.32
N ASP A 439 -12.54 -23.98 5.95
CA ASP A 439 -12.06 -25.02 5.01
C ASP A 439 -12.43 -24.74 3.54
N LYS A 440 -13.23 -23.71 3.29
CA LYS A 440 -13.72 -23.33 1.95
C LYS A 440 -12.67 -22.51 1.20
N THR A 441 -12.84 -22.39 -0.12
CA THR A 441 -11.96 -21.55 -0.93
C THR A 441 -12.55 -20.16 -1.05
N ILE A 442 -11.86 -19.16 -0.51
CA ILE A 442 -12.33 -17.77 -0.54
C ILE A 442 -11.47 -16.93 -1.48
N PHE A 443 -12.09 -15.95 -2.13
CA PHE A 443 -11.39 -14.89 -2.84
C PHE A 443 -11.23 -13.69 -1.91
N VAL A 444 -10.01 -13.15 -1.83
CA VAL A 444 -9.67 -12.01 -0.98
C VAL A 444 -9.00 -10.93 -1.81
N THR A 445 -9.51 -9.70 -1.69
CA THR A 445 -8.88 -8.51 -2.25
C THR A 445 -8.83 -7.35 -1.24
N GLY A 446 -8.00 -6.36 -1.56
CA GLY A 446 -7.71 -5.18 -0.75
C GLY A 446 -6.50 -4.41 -1.29
N ALA A 447 -6.08 -3.36 -0.59
CA ALA A 447 -4.97 -2.51 -1.01
C ALA A 447 -3.69 -3.33 -1.23
N ASP A 448 -3.46 -4.31 -0.37
CA ASP A 448 -2.36 -5.25 -0.44
C ASP A 448 -2.93 -6.66 -0.26
N ALA A 449 -3.36 -7.27 -1.36
CA ALA A 449 -4.04 -8.56 -1.34
C ALA A 449 -3.18 -9.68 -0.70
N LYS A 450 -1.85 -9.58 -0.76
CA LYS A 450 -0.95 -10.51 -0.07
C LYS A 450 -1.10 -10.39 1.44
N LYS A 451 -1.07 -9.17 1.99
CA LYS A 451 -1.31 -8.95 3.43
C LYS A 451 -2.72 -9.35 3.83
N CYS A 452 -3.72 -9.06 3.01
CA CYS A 452 -5.09 -9.51 3.27
C CYS A 452 -5.18 -11.05 3.34
N ARG A 453 -4.47 -11.77 2.45
CA ARG A 453 -4.34 -13.23 2.52
C ARG A 453 -3.70 -13.69 3.83
N GLU A 454 -2.61 -13.05 4.25
CA GLU A 454 -1.92 -13.40 5.49
C GLU A 454 -2.83 -13.21 6.72
N ILE A 455 -3.60 -12.11 6.76
CA ILE A 455 -4.58 -11.84 7.82
C ILE A 455 -5.72 -12.87 7.79
N ALA A 456 -6.27 -13.17 6.61
CA ALA A 456 -7.31 -14.20 6.47
C ALA A 456 -6.82 -15.57 6.99
N ARG A 457 -5.59 -15.96 6.66
CA ARG A 457 -4.97 -17.19 7.18
C ARG A 457 -4.80 -17.16 8.69
N GLN A 458 -4.42 -16.02 9.27
CA GLN A 458 -4.34 -15.85 10.73
C GLN A 458 -5.70 -16.00 11.42
N TYR A 459 -6.78 -15.56 10.78
CA TYR A 459 -8.15 -15.79 11.28
C TYR A 459 -8.59 -17.25 11.17
N GLY A 460 -7.98 -18.02 10.28
CA GLY A 460 -8.23 -19.46 10.12
C GLY A 460 -8.80 -19.87 8.77
N PHE A 461 -8.88 -18.96 7.79
CA PHE A 461 -9.21 -19.32 6.41
C PHE A 461 -8.02 -20.05 5.76
N LYS A 462 -8.21 -21.31 5.37
CA LYS A 462 -7.12 -22.15 4.85
C LYS A 462 -6.82 -21.88 3.37
N ASN A 463 -7.86 -21.82 2.55
CA ASN A 463 -7.73 -21.72 1.09
C ASN A 463 -8.10 -20.31 0.63
N VAL A 464 -7.09 -19.49 0.34
CA VAL A 464 -7.26 -18.06 0.05
C VAL A 464 -6.65 -17.69 -1.29
N VAL A 465 -7.50 -17.32 -2.24
CA VAL A 465 -7.16 -16.89 -3.60
C VAL A 465 -7.18 -15.36 -3.68
N THR A 466 -6.25 -14.76 -4.41
CA THR A 466 -6.18 -13.30 -4.63
C THR A 466 -6.17 -12.97 -6.13
N PRO A 467 -6.35 -11.69 -6.53
CA PRO A 467 -6.23 -11.28 -7.93
C PRO A 467 -4.92 -11.70 -8.59
N ALA A 468 -3.81 -11.69 -7.83
CA ALA A 468 -2.48 -12.08 -8.32
C ALA A 468 -2.45 -13.53 -8.82
N ASP A 469 -3.13 -14.44 -8.13
CA ASP A 469 -3.14 -15.88 -8.46
C ASP A 469 -3.90 -16.13 -9.75
N ILE A 470 -5.05 -15.47 -9.89
CA ILE A 470 -5.93 -15.58 -11.06
C ILE A 470 -5.23 -15.03 -12.29
N ILE A 471 -4.65 -13.82 -12.20
CA ILE A 471 -3.96 -13.18 -13.33
C ILE A 471 -2.66 -13.88 -13.68
N HIS A 472 -1.96 -14.45 -12.71
CA HIS A 472 -0.77 -15.26 -13.03
C HIS A 472 -1.14 -16.53 -13.81
N ALA A 473 -2.21 -17.22 -13.39
CA ALA A 473 -2.66 -18.44 -14.06
C ALA A 473 -3.31 -18.16 -15.44
N HIS A 474 -4.11 -17.10 -15.54
CA HIS A 474 -4.89 -16.73 -16.71
C HIS A 474 -4.89 -15.21 -16.92
N PRO A 475 -3.84 -14.66 -17.55
CA PRO A 475 -3.75 -13.22 -17.81
C PRO A 475 -4.88 -12.68 -18.69
N ASP A 476 -5.49 -13.54 -19.49
CA ASP A 476 -6.60 -13.25 -20.41
C ASP A 476 -7.92 -12.91 -19.70
N VAL A 477 -8.05 -13.22 -18.39
CA VAL A 477 -9.17 -12.76 -17.55
C VAL A 477 -9.26 -11.24 -17.53
N PHE A 478 -8.13 -10.55 -17.63
CA PHE A 478 -8.08 -9.10 -17.70
C PHE A 478 -7.15 -8.66 -18.84
N PRO A 479 -7.68 -8.41 -20.05
CA PRO A 479 -6.87 -8.24 -21.27
C PRO A 479 -6.16 -6.88 -21.36
N PHE A 480 -6.21 -6.06 -20.31
CA PHE A 480 -5.59 -4.74 -20.27
C PHE A 480 -4.21 -4.81 -19.61
N GLU A 481 -3.40 -3.77 -19.82
CA GLU A 481 -2.11 -3.64 -19.15
C GLU A 481 -2.30 -3.56 -17.63
N LEU A 482 -1.60 -4.44 -16.90
CA LEU A 482 -1.71 -4.54 -15.45
C LEU A 482 -0.99 -3.36 -14.78
N LEU A 483 -1.73 -2.56 -14.02
CA LEU A 483 -1.18 -1.41 -13.28
C LEU A 483 -0.14 -1.85 -12.24
N MET A 484 -0.29 -3.05 -11.71
CA MET A 484 0.54 -3.60 -10.62
C MET A 484 1.28 -4.88 -11.02
N LYS A 485 1.75 -4.97 -12.28
CA LYS A 485 2.40 -6.16 -12.85
C LYS A 485 3.48 -6.79 -11.97
N SER A 486 4.41 -6.00 -11.42
CA SER A 486 5.49 -6.51 -10.55
C SER A 486 4.95 -7.09 -9.24
N VAL A 487 3.99 -6.40 -8.61
CA VAL A 487 3.37 -6.88 -7.37
C VAL A 487 2.67 -8.22 -7.63
N TYR A 488 1.86 -8.33 -8.68
CA TYR A 488 1.19 -9.60 -8.98
C TYR A 488 2.18 -10.72 -9.28
N ALA A 489 3.26 -10.45 -10.01
CA ALA A 489 4.31 -11.43 -10.26
C ALA A 489 5.00 -11.89 -8.96
N GLU A 490 5.20 -11.01 -7.98
CA GLU A 490 5.89 -11.32 -6.73
C GLU A 490 4.99 -11.98 -5.67
N THR A 491 3.68 -11.73 -5.70
CA THR A 491 2.77 -12.14 -4.62
C THR A 491 1.82 -13.29 -4.95
N HIS A 492 1.81 -13.77 -6.20
CA HIS A 492 0.97 -14.90 -6.60
C HIS A 492 1.36 -16.19 -5.87
N GLU A 493 0.36 -17.03 -5.62
CA GLU A 493 0.50 -18.43 -5.23
C GLU A 493 -0.23 -19.30 -6.27
N PRO A 494 0.14 -20.58 -6.43
CA PRO A 494 -0.57 -21.48 -7.32
C PRO A 494 -2.05 -21.61 -6.93
N LEU A 495 -2.95 -21.59 -7.91
CA LEU A 495 -4.36 -21.84 -7.67
C LEU A 495 -4.57 -23.28 -7.15
N PRO A 496 -5.51 -23.50 -6.21
CA PRO A 496 -5.79 -24.84 -5.68
C PRO A 496 -6.37 -25.78 -6.75
N LYS A 497 -7.05 -25.21 -7.75
CA LYS A 497 -7.59 -25.87 -8.94
C LYS A 497 -7.53 -24.90 -10.13
N PRO A 498 -7.48 -25.38 -11.38
CA PRO A 498 -7.47 -24.50 -12.56
C PRO A 498 -8.84 -23.82 -12.78
N ILE A 499 -8.82 -22.68 -13.49
CA ILE A 499 -10.03 -21.96 -13.89
C ILE A 499 -10.82 -22.81 -14.90
N HIS A 500 -12.14 -22.73 -14.85
CA HIS A 500 -13.00 -23.51 -15.74
C HIS A 500 -12.87 -23.05 -17.20
N THR A 501 -12.50 -23.97 -18.10
CA THR A 501 -12.28 -23.67 -19.54
C THR A 501 -13.38 -24.19 -20.47
N GLY A 502 -14.45 -24.78 -19.93
CA GLY A 502 -15.53 -25.40 -20.72
C GLY A 502 -15.30 -26.87 -21.06
N ASN A 503 -14.04 -27.32 -21.11
CA ASN A 503 -13.64 -28.68 -21.47
C ASN A 503 -13.19 -29.51 -20.26
N MET A 504 -13.75 -29.24 -19.09
CA MET A 504 -13.41 -29.94 -17.85
C MET A 504 -14.64 -30.18 -16.98
N SER A 505 -14.51 -31.06 -15.99
CA SER A 505 -15.56 -31.29 -15.00
C SER A 505 -15.60 -30.14 -13.98
N ASP A 506 -16.81 -29.74 -13.58
CA ASP A 506 -17.04 -28.77 -12.49
C ASP A 506 -16.31 -29.17 -11.20
N ALA A 507 -16.19 -30.48 -10.92
CA ALA A 507 -15.51 -30.98 -9.73
C ALA A 507 -14.00 -30.70 -9.72
N ASP A 508 -13.39 -30.52 -10.89
CA ASP A 508 -11.96 -30.29 -11.07
C ASP A 508 -11.63 -28.80 -11.22
N ALA A 509 -12.63 -27.94 -11.31
CA ALA A 509 -12.47 -26.50 -11.51
C ALA A 509 -12.37 -25.72 -10.19
N LEU A 510 -11.78 -24.53 -10.28
CA LEU A 510 -11.71 -23.57 -9.19
C LEU A 510 -13.10 -23.06 -8.81
N LYS A 511 -13.57 -23.50 -7.65
CA LYS A 511 -14.75 -22.95 -6.99
C LYS A 511 -14.32 -21.92 -5.94
N ILE A 512 -14.93 -20.75 -5.98
CA ILE A 512 -14.86 -19.74 -4.92
C ILE A 512 -16.18 -19.77 -4.15
N ASP A 513 -16.11 -20.01 -2.84
CA ASP A 513 -17.27 -20.13 -1.96
C ASP A 513 -17.71 -18.79 -1.35
N ALA A 514 -16.81 -17.80 -1.26
CA ALA A 514 -17.10 -16.44 -0.80
C ALA A 514 -16.04 -15.44 -1.26
N MET A 515 -16.43 -14.17 -1.42
CA MET A 515 -15.54 -13.06 -1.78
C MET A 515 -15.47 -12.05 -0.64
N PHE A 516 -14.25 -11.67 -0.25
CA PHE A 516 -13.99 -10.71 0.82
C PHE A 516 -13.16 -9.53 0.32
N VAL A 517 -13.65 -8.32 0.60
CA VAL A 517 -12.94 -7.07 0.37
C VAL A 517 -12.50 -6.52 1.72
N PHE A 518 -11.26 -6.84 2.12
CA PHE A 518 -10.73 -6.58 3.48
C PHE A 518 -10.43 -5.10 3.75
N ASN A 519 -10.08 -4.36 2.71
CA ASN A 519 -9.91 -2.90 2.69
C ASN A 519 -9.93 -2.43 1.22
N ASP A 520 -9.59 -1.17 0.97
CA ASP A 520 -9.69 -0.51 -0.34
C ASP A 520 -8.74 -1.11 -1.40
N PRO A 521 -9.24 -1.82 -2.44
CA PRO A 521 -8.38 -2.31 -3.51
C PRO A 521 -7.75 -1.16 -4.30
N ARG A 522 -6.59 -1.41 -4.93
CA ARG A 522 -5.85 -0.39 -5.71
C ARG A 522 -6.08 -0.48 -7.22
N ASP A 523 -6.38 -1.66 -7.74
CA ASP A 523 -6.61 -1.89 -9.18
C ASP A 523 -8.09 -2.20 -9.43
N TRP A 524 -8.93 -1.17 -9.24
CA TRP A 524 -10.39 -1.35 -9.25
C TRP A 524 -10.91 -2.03 -10.51
N ALA A 525 -10.29 -1.79 -11.67
CA ALA A 525 -10.73 -2.40 -12.92
C ALA A 525 -10.55 -3.92 -12.89
N LEU A 526 -9.39 -4.40 -12.46
CA LEU A 526 -9.12 -5.83 -12.30
C LEU A 526 -10.01 -6.46 -11.21
N ASP A 527 -10.07 -5.82 -10.05
CA ASP A 527 -10.84 -6.33 -8.91
C ASP A 527 -12.34 -6.42 -9.25
N ILE A 528 -12.90 -5.39 -9.90
CA ILE A 528 -14.30 -5.38 -10.36
C ILE A 528 -14.53 -6.44 -11.44
N GLN A 529 -13.59 -6.65 -12.39
CA GLN A 529 -13.71 -7.69 -13.41
C GLN A 529 -13.85 -9.07 -12.76
N ILE A 530 -12.92 -9.45 -11.87
CA ILE A 530 -12.94 -10.77 -11.20
C ILE A 530 -14.20 -10.93 -10.33
N ILE A 531 -14.56 -9.90 -9.56
CA ILE A 531 -15.78 -9.92 -8.73
C ILE A 531 -17.01 -10.12 -9.62
N THR A 532 -17.10 -9.41 -10.75
CA THR A 532 -18.24 -9.51 -11.67
C THR A 532 -18.31 -10.90 -12.31
N ASP A 533 -17.18 -11.48 -12.73
CA ASP A 533 -17.13 -12.84 -13.28
C ASP A 533 -17.63 -13.87 -12.27
N LEU A 534 -17.25 -13.74 -10.99
CA LEU A 534 -17.74 -14.60 -9.91
C LEU A 534 -19.24 -14.40 -9.64
N LEU A 535 -19.74 -13.16 -9.68
CA LEU A 535 -21.17 -12.86 -9.54
C LEU A 535 -22.03 -13.35 -10.71
N LEU A 536 -21.43 -13.56 -11.88
CA LEU A 536 -22.07 -14.10 -13.08
C LEU A 536 -21.92 -15.62 -13.21
N SER A 537 -20.98 -16.23 -12.49
CA SER A 537 -20.66 -17.65 -12.56
C SER A 537 -21.81 -18.59 -12.19
N ARG A 538 -21.68 -19.87 -12.50
CA ARG A 538 -22.47 -20.96 -11.89
C ARG A 538 -21.74 -21.45 -10.65
N GLU A 539 -22.41 -21.51 -9.51
CA GLU A 539 -21.92 -22.11 -8.25
C GLU A 539 -20.56 -21.60 -7.75
N GLY A 540 -20.13 -20.40 -8.19
CA GLY A 540 -18.80 -19.87 -7.87
C GLY A 540 -17.65 -20.47 -8.67
N LEU A 541 -17.94 -21.22 -9.74
CA LEU A 541 -16.93 -21.77 -10.64
C LEU A 541 -16.41 -20.66 -11.57
N LEU A 542 -15.20 -20.16 -11.29
CA LEU A 542 -14.60 -19.09 -12.08
C LEU A 542 -14.40 -19.57 -13.53
N GLY A 543 -14.75 -18.74 -14.51
CA GLY A 543 -14.72 -19.08 -15.95
C GLY A 543 -16.04 -19.65 -16.50
N THR A 544 -17.11 -19.68 -15.69
CA THR A 544 -18.45 -20.09 -16.13
C THR A 544 -19.41 -18.90 -16.19
N TYR A 545 -20.56 -19.09 -16.83
CA TYR A 545 -21.68 -18.15 -16.82
C TYR A 545 -22.97 -18.91 -16.49
N SER A 546 -23.72 -18.44 -15.48
CA SER A 546 -24.93 -19.13 -15.06
C SER A 546 -26.03 -19.07 -16.13
N PRO A 547 -26.69 -20.18 -16.46
CA PRO A 547 -27.84 -20.18 -17.38
C PRO A 547 -29.10 -19.53 -16.76
N LYS A 548 -29.12 -19.25 -15.45
CA LYS A 548 -30.24 -18.53 -14.81
C LYS A 548 -30.17 -17.01 -15.00
N ASN A 549 -28.99 -16.49 -15.34
CA ASN A 549 -28.78 -15.07 -15.54
C ASN A 549 -29.69 -14.49 -16.62
N GLY A 550 -30.41 -13.41 -16.30
CA GLY A 550 -31.33 -12.74 -17.21
C GLY A 550 -32.65 -13.48 -17.45
N ASN A 551 -32.95 -14.57 -16.73
CA ASN A 551 -34.22 -15.27 -16.88
C ASN A 551 -35.37 -14.49 -16.21
N PRO A 552 -36.32 -13.91 -16.98
CA PRO A 552 -37.38 -13.07 -16.43
C PRO A 552 -38.42 -13.85 -15.62
N SER A 553 -38.46 -15.19 -15.73
CA SER A 553 -39.38 -16.02 -14.94
C SER A 553 -38.91 -16.24 -13.50
N LEU A 554 -37.65 -15.92 -13.20
CA LEU A 554 -37.06 -16.05 -11.87
C LEU A 554 -37.07 -14.69 -11.17
N ALA A 555 -37.14 -14.71 -9.83
CA ALA A 555 -36.99 -13.48 -9.05
C ALA A 555 -35.67 -12.78 -9.43
N ASN A 556 -35.61 -11.44 -9.38
CA ASN A 556 -34.40 -10.69 -9.72
C ASN A 556 -33.74 -11.15 -11.05
N GLY A 557 -34.52 -11.57 -12.06
CA GLY A 557 -34.00 -12.05 -13.35
C GLY A 557 -33.08 -13.28 -13.25
N GLY A 558 -33.18 -14.09 -12.19
CA GLY A 558 -32.29 -15.23 -11.93
C GLY A 558 -30.84 -14.86 -11.56
N TRP A 559 -30.52 -13.57 -11.49
CA TRP A 559 -29.21 -13.07 -11.07
C TRP A 559 -28.92 -13.43 -9.60
N GLN A 560 -27.74 -13.99 -9.34
CA GLN A 560 -27.32 -14.53 -8.03
C GLN A 560 -28.26 -15.61 -7.46
N GLN A 561 -28.79 -16.50 -8.32
CA GLN A 561 -29.68 -17.62 -7.94
C GLN A 561 -29.17 -19.01 -8.34
N ASP A 562 -27.86 -19.13 -8.53
CA ASP A 562 -27.20 -20.36 -8.96
C ASP A 562 -25.99 -20.71 -8.09
N GLY A 563 -26.04 -20.35 -6.80
CA GLY A 563 -24.96 -20.64 -5.85
C GLY A 563 -23.72 -19.77 -6.02
N GLN A 564 -23.85 -18.57 -6.60
CA GLN A 564 -22.73 -17.62 -6.69
C GLN A 564 -22.24 -17.21 -5.30
N PRO A 565 -20.92 -16.97 -5.13
CA PRO A 565 -20.34 -16.65 -3.85
C PRO A 565 -20.89 -15.32 -3.32
N PRO A 566 -21.18 -15.21 -2.02
CA PRO A 566 -21.53 -13.93 -1.41
C PRO A 566 -20.35 -12.95 -1.52
N LEU A 567 -20.69 -11.69 -1.75
CA LEU A 567 -19.74 -10.58 -1.77
C LEU A 567 -19.79 -9.83 -0.44
N ILE A 568 -18.69 -9.85 0.29
CA ILE A 568 -18.58 -9.37 1.67
C ILE A 568 -17.57 -8.21 1.73
N TYR A 569 -18.03 -7.06 2.19
CA TYR A 569 -17.21 -5.87 2.40
C TYR A 569 -16.97 -5.64 3.89
N SER A 570 -15.82 -5.07 4.22
CA SER A 570 -15.41 -4.77 5.60
C SER A 570 -15.85 -3.39 6.09
N ASN A 571 -16.12 -2.44 5.17
CA ASN A 571 -16.29 -1.03 5.46
C ASN A 571 -17.22 -0.36 4.42
N ALA A 572 -18.18 0.45 4.88
CA ALA A 572 -19.11 1.24 4.04
C ALA A 572 -18.71 2.70 3.79
N ASP A 573 -17.64 3.20 4.37
CA ASP A 573 -17.31 4.62 4.32
C ASP A 573 -17.05 5.07 2.88
N LEU A 574 -17.88 5.99 2.41
CA LEU A 574 -17.67 6.66 1.13
C LEU A 574 -16.44 7.58 1.20
N PHE A 575 -16.26 8.25 2.34
CA PHE A 575 -15.20 9.21 2.56
C PHE A 575 -14.44 8.93 3.86
N TRP A 576 -13.13 9.17 3.84
CA TRP A 576 -12.28 9.13 5.03
C TRP A 576 -11.21 10.23 4.99
N PRO A 577 -10.66 10.65 6.15
CA PRO A 577 -9.68 11.73 6.23
C PRO A 577 -8.26 11.23 5.93
N THR A 578 -7.47 11.99 5.16
CA THR A 578 -6.05 11.69 4.89
C THR A 578 -5.18 12.94 5.07
N THR A 579 -3.90 12.89 4.69
CA THR A 579 -3.02 14.08 4.64
C THR A 579 -3.52 15.14 3.66
N TYR A 580 -4.39 14.77 2.73
CA TYR A 580 -4.97 15.73 1.79
C TYR A 580 -6.12 16.51 2.46
N HIS A 581 -6.19 17.82 2.19
CA HIS A 581 -7.13 18.73 2.83
C HIS A 581 -8.62 18.42 2.56
N GLN A 582 -8.93 17.60 1.55
CA GLN A 582 -10.27 17.09 1.27
C GLN A 582 -10.35 15.59 1.56
N PRO A 583 -11.48 15.08 2.11
CA PRO A 583 -11.71 13.64 2.30
C PRO A 583 -11.49 12.85 1.00
N ARG A 584 -10.93 11.65 1.12
CA ARG A 584 -10.68 10.75 -0.01
C ARG A 584 -11.73 9.65 -0.05
N PHE A 585 -11.92 9.07 -1.22
CA PHE A 585 -12.80 7.92 -1.37
C PHE A 585 -12.28 6.72 -0.59
N GLY A 586 -13.18 6.06 0.15
CA GLY A 586 -12.95 4.81 0.86
C GLY A 586 -13.67 3.63 0.21
N GLN A 587 -13.84 2.55 0.96
CA GLN A 587 -14.32 1.28 0.42
C GLN A 587 -15.78 1.40 -0.05
N GLY A 588 -16.56 2.32 0.54
CA GLY A 588 -17.91 2.65 0.06
C GLY A 588 -17.94 3.18 -1.37
N ALA A 589 -16.88 3.87 -1.83
CA ALA A 589 -16.77 4.29 -3.22
C ALA A 589 -16.47 3.10 -4.16
N PHE A 590 -15.63 2.16 -3.71
CA PHE A 590 -15.40 0.91 -4.43
C PHE A 590 -16.68 0.07 -4.52
N GLN A 591 -17.47 -0.02 -3.45
CA GLN A 591 -18.80 -0.63 -3.46
C GLN A 591 -19.72 0.03 -4.49
N ALA A 592 -19.75 1.37 -4.54
CA ALA A 592 -20.54 2.11 -5.52
C ALA A 592 -20.08 1.82 -6.97
N ALA A 593 -18.78 1.67 -7.20
CA ALA A 593 -18.23 1.30 -8.50
C ALA A 593 -18.65 -0.12 -8.92
N VAL A 594 -18.54 -1.12 -8.02
CA VAL A 594 -19.02 -2.49 -8.26
C VAL A 594 -20.52 -2.49 -8.56
N ALA A 595 -21.32 -1.78 -7.75
CA ALA A 595 -22.76 -1.69 -7.94
C ALA A 595 -23.13 -1.01 -9.26
N GLY A 596 -22.37 0.01 -9.68
CA GLY A 596 -22.54 0.68 -10.97
C GLY A 596 -22.30 -0.26 -12.14
N VAL A 597 -21.18 -1.00 -12.15
CA VAL A 597 -20.89 -2.00 -13.18
C VAL A 597 -21.95 -3.09 -13.19
N TRP A 598 -22.33 -3.62 -12.02
CA TRP A 598 -23.38 -4.62 -11.90
C TRP A 598 -24.72 -4.15 -12.49
N LYS A 599 -25.10 -2.90 -12.22
CA LYS A 599 -26.34 -2.30 -12.75
C LYS A 599 -26.32 -2.30 -14.27
N GLU A 600 -25.23 -1.88 -14.90
CA GLU A 600 -25.10 -1.85 -16.36
C GLU A 600 -25.07 -3.27 -16.96
N VAL A 601 -24.38 -4.21 -16.32
CA VAL A 601 -24.30 -5.62 -16.76
C VAL A 601 -25.65 -6.31 -16.72
N THR A 602 -26.48 -6.02 -15.71
CA THR A 602 -27.71 -6.79 -15.43
C THR A 602 -29.00 -6.08 -15.84
N GLY A 603 -28.92 -4.84 -16.31
CA GLY A 603 -30.09 -4.00 -16.57
C GLY A 603 -30.79 -3.53 -15.29
N GLY A 604 -30.04 -3.40 -14.18
CA GLY A 604 -30.53 -2.90 -12.90
C GLY A 604 -31.03 -3.95 -11.91
N ALA A 605 -30.56 -5.19 -12.01
CA ALA A 605 -30.86 -6.21 -11.01
C ALA A 605 -30.27 -5.84 -9.64
N LYS A 606 -30.95 -6.24 -8.55
CA LYS A 606 -30.47 -5.99 -7.20
C LYS A 606 -29.19 -6.79 -6.95
N LEU A 607 -28.09 -6.10 -6.64
CA LEU A 607 -26.86 -6.70 -6.16
C LEU A 607 -27.03 -7.10 -4.68
N ARG A 608 -26.74 -8.37 -4.36
CA ARG A 608 -26.73 -8.89 -2.99
C ARG A 608 -25.30 -8.84 -2.45
N THR A 609 -25.13 -8.10 -1.36
CA THR A 609 -23.85 -7.92 -0.66
C THR A 609 -24.08 -8.00 0.85
N THR A 610 -23.04 -8.40 1.58
CA THR A 610 -22.98 -8.23 3.03
C THR A 610 -21.93 -7.18 3.33
N VAL A 611 -22.24 -6.22 4.20
CA VAL A 611 -21.32 -5.13 4.53
C VAL A 611 -21.15 -5.09 6.04
N PHE A 612 -19.90 -5.20 6.46
CA PHE A 612 -19.44 -4.97 7.83
C PHE A 612 -18.86 -3.55 7.93
N GLY A 613 -18.40 -3.22 9.12
CA GLY A 613 -17.95 -1.88 9.49
C GLY A 613 -19.10 -1.03 9.99
N LYS A 614 -18.75 0.09 10.62
CA LYS A 614 -19.71 1.14 10.93
C LYS A 614 -20.35 1.61 9.62
N PRO A 615 -21.67 1.85 9.59
CA PRO A 615 -22.61 1.93 10.72
C PRO A 615 -23.42 0.65 10.98
N PHE A 616 -23.06 -0.49 10.39
CA PHE A 616 -23.93 -1.67 10.42
C PHE A 616 -24.01 -2.29 11.82
N ALA A 617 -25.23 -2.65 12.22
CA ALA A 617 -25.52 -3.24 13.52
C ALA A 617 -24.65 -4.47 13.83
N THR A 618 -24.31 -5.29 12.83
CA THR A 618 -23.44 -6.47 12.99
C THR A 618 -22.07 -6.11 13.57
N THR A 619 -21.48 -4.99 13.16
CA THR A 619 -20.21 -4.52 13.69
C THR A 619 -20.35 -3.99 15.11
N TYR A 620 -21.45 -3.31 15.44
CA TYR A 620 -21.70 -2.84 16.80
C TYR A 620 -21.99 -3.98 17.77
N GLN A 621 -22.70 -5.04 17.33
CA GLN A 621 -22.89 -6.27 18.11
C GLN A 621 -21.56 -6.97 18.41
N TYR A 622 -20.66 -7.03 17.43
CA TYR A 622 -19.32 -7.55 17.63
C TYR A 622 -18.53 -6.67 18.62
N ALA A 623 -18.53 -5.36 18.41
CA ALA A 623 -17.85 -4.39 19.26
C ALA A 623 -18.35 -4.42 20.71
N GLU A 624 -19.65 -4.53 20.94
CA GLU A 624 -20.23 -4.64 22.28
C GLU A 624 -19.79 -5.93 23.00
N ARG A 625 -19.67 -7.06 22.29
CA ARG A 625 -19.15 -8.30 22.86
C ARG A 625 -17.67 -8.18 23.23
N VAL A 626 -16.85 -7.58 22.36
CA VAL A 626 -15.43 -7.29 22.64
C VAL A 626 -15.31 -6.37 23.86
N LEU A 627 -16.07 -5.28 23.90
CA LEU A 627 -16.10 -4.34 25.02
C LEU A 627 -16.52 -5.02 26.34
N ASN A 628 -17.56 -5.84 26.33
CA ASN A 628 -18.00 -6.56 27.53
C ASN A 628 -17.02 -7.64 27.97
N ALA A 629 -16.32 -8.30 27.04
CA ALA A 629 -15.23 -9.21 27.38
C ALA A 629 -14.05 -8.46 28.02
N HIS A 630 -13.61 -7.35 27.42
CA HIS A 630 -12.57 -6.49 27.95
C HIS A 630 -12.92 -5.96 29.33
N ARG A 631 -14.15 -5.46 29.51
CA ARG A 631 -14.68 -4.95 30.78
C ARG A 631 -14.66 -6.00 31.89
N ARG A 632 -15.04 -7.24 31.60
CA ARG A 632 -14.97 -8.35 32.57
C ARG A 632 -13.53 -8.61 33.01
N THR A 633 -12.57 -8.59 32.09
CA THR A 633 -11.15 -8.76 32.41
C THR A 633 -10.59 -7.59 33.22
N LEU A 634 -10.96 -6.35 32.87
CA LEU A 634 -10.52 -5.14 33.56
C LEU A 634 -11.03 -5.11 35.01
N LEU A 635 -12.33 -5.35 35.21
CA LEU A 635 -12.97 -5.24 36.52
C LEU A 635 -12.77 -6.49 37.40
N GLY A 636 -12.59 -7.66 36.79
CA GLY A 636 -12.28 -8.90 37.51
C GLY A 636 -10.89 -8.91 38.17
N LYS A 637 -9.95 -8.07 37.68
CA LYS A 637 -8.63 -7.88 38.31
C LYS A 637 -8.69 -7.02 39.59
N THR A 638 -9.79 -6.29 39.83
CA THR A 638 -9.91 -5.29 40.90
C THR A 638 -10.78 -5.70 42.11
N GLY A 639 -11.43 -6.87 42.11
CA GLY A 639 -12.31 -7.28 43.21
C GLY A 639 -12.38 -8.79 43.43
N GLY A 640 -11.94 -9.23 44.62
CA GLY A 640 -12.28 -10.56 45.14
C GLY A 640 -13.72 -10.59 45.62
N GLY A 641 -14.56 -11.40 44.96
CA GLY A 641 -15.95 -11.63 45.34
C GLY A 641 -16.79 -11.97 44.12
N GLY A 642 -17.32 -13.20 44.06
CA GLY A 642 -18.02 -13.79 42.90
C GLY A 642 -19.40 -13.18 42.56
N GLY A 643 -19.56 -11.86 42.65
CA GLY A 643 -20.71 -11.13 42.11
C GLY A 643 -20.48 -10.74 40.66
N GLY A 644 -21.39 -11.07 39.75
CA GLY A 644 -21.29 -10.71 38.33
C GLY A 644 -21.16 -9.21 38.11
N VAL A 645 -20.43 -8.81 37.07
CA VAL A 645 -20.26 -7.39 36.70
C VAL A 645 -21.61 -6.84 36.26
N ALA A 646 -22.10 -5.76 36.90
CA ALA A 646 -23.37 -5.13 36.55
C ALA A 646 -23.45 -4.79 35.05
N PRO A 647 -24.62 -4.86 34.40
CA PRO A 647 -24.77 -4.54 32.98
C PRO A 647 -24.27 -3.13 32.63
N LEU A 648 -23.76 -2.97 31.42
CA LEU A 648 -23.38 -1.68 30.87
C LEU A 648 -24.65 -0.92 30.49
N LYS A 649 -24.78 0.34 30.91
CA LYS A 649 -25.95 1.17 30.60
C LYS A 649 -25.71 2.09 29.41
N THR A 650 -24.50 2.63 29.29
CA THR A 650 -24.18 3.64 28.26
C THR A 650 -22.83 3.32 27.61
N VAL A 651 -22.77 3.36 26.28
CA VAL A 651 -21.54 3.39 25.50
C VAL A 651 -21.47 4.73 24.78
N TYR A 652 -20.45 5.51 25.05
CA TYR A 652 -20.19 6.76 24.34
C TYR A 652 -19.38 6.47 23.07
N MET A 653 -20.04 6.51 21.91
CA MET A 653 -19.37 6.39 20.62
C MET A 653 -18.83 7.76 20.20
N VAL A 654 -17.51 7.94 20.27
CA VAL A 654 -16.82 9.17 19.89
C VAL A 654 -16.30 9.03 18.45
N GLY A 655 -16.82 9.85 17.55
CA GLY A 655 -16.59 9.74 16.10
C GLY A 655 -16.54 11.08 15.40
N ASP A 656 -16.01 11.12 14.19
CA ASP A 656 -15.89 12.32 13.36
C ASP A 656 -16.79 12.27 12.10
N ASN A 657 -17.38 11.11 11.79
CA ASN A 657 -18.15 10.87 10.58
C ASN A 657 -19.64 10.63 10.88
N PRO A 658 -20.55 11.57 10.50
CA PRO A 658 -21.98 11.45 10.73
C PRO A 658 -22.62 10.21 10.09
N GLU A 659 -22.17 9.83 8.89
CA GLU A 659 -22.70 8.68 8.14
C GLU A 659 -22.23 7.33 8.68
N SER A 660 -21.24 7.32 9.58
CA SER A 660 -20.59 6.11 10.07
C SER A 660 -20.73 5.98 11.58
N ASP A 661 -20.01 6.79 12.34
CA ASP A 661 -19.98 6.69 13.81
C ASP A 661 -21.30 7.09 14.44
N ILE A 662 -21.86 8.21 13.99
CA ILE A 662 -23.04 8.82 14.59
C ILE A 662 -24.28 8.04 14.18
N ARG A 663 -24.45 7.73 12.89
CA ARG A 663 -25.52 6.85 12.42
C ARG A 663 -25.46 5.50 13.12
N GLY A 664 -24.30 4.85 13.14
CA GLY A 664 -24.18 3.50 13.70
C GLY A 664 -24.53 3.42 15.18
N ALA A 665 -24.06 4.38 15.98
CA ALA A 665 -24.42 4.45 17.40
C ALA A 665 -25.92 4.72 17.60
N ASN A 666 -26.48 5.66 16.84
CA ASN A 666 -27.91 5.99 16.94
C ASN A 666 -28.82 4.81 16.55
N ASP A 667 -28.45 4.07 15.49
CA ASP A 667 -29.24 2.96 14.96
C ASP A 667 -29.13 1.69 15.81
N TYR A 668 -28.01 1.49 16.52
CA TYR A 668 -27.75 0.28 17.30
C TYR A 668 -28.28 0.33 18.74
N SER A 669 -28.41 1.52 19.32
CA SER A 669 -28.88 1.72 20.69
C SER A 669 -30.17 0.94 20.98
N ASN A 670 -30.24 0.27 22.14
CA ASN A 670 -31.41 -0.52 22.55
C ASN A 670 -31.82 -0.21 24.00
N ASP A 671 -32.85 -0.89 24.50
CA ASP A 671 -33.41 -0.67 25.84
C ASP A 671 -32.45 -1.06 26.99
N GLU A 672 -31.45 -1.91 26.72
CA GLU A 672 -30.48 -2.38 27.72
C GLU A 672 -29.22 -1.50 27.75
N THR A 673 -28.67 -1.15 26.57
CA THR A 673 -27.47 -0.33 26.42
C THR A 673 -27.73 0.84 25.47
N GLU A 674 -27.62 2.08 25.97
CA GLU A 674 -27.63 3.29 25.13
C GLU A 674 -26.27 3.46 24.44
N TRP A 675 -26.26 3.52 23.10
CA TRP A 675 -25.08 3.96 22.35
C TRP A 675 -25.17 5.47 22.05
N ALA A 676 -24.63 6.28 22.95
CA ALA A 676 -24.67 7.73 22.87
C ALA A 676 -23.58 8.28 21.93
N SER A 677 -24.00 8.80 20.77
CA SER A 677 -23.10 9.37 19.77
C SER A 677 -22.55 10.76 20.16
N VAL A 678 -21.23 10.92 20.10
CA VAL A 678 -20.52 12.18 20.35
C VAL A 678 -19.68 12.53 19.12
N LEU A 679 -20.03 13.62 18.45
CA LEU A 679 -19.37 14.07 17.23
C LEU A 679 -18.24 15.06 17.55
N VAL A 680 -17.02 14.74 17.14
CA VAL A 680 -15.86 15.65 17.25
C VAL A 680 -15.69 16.48 15.97
N LYS A 681 -14.96 17.60 16.05
CA LYS A 681 -14.70 18.51 14.91
C LYS A 681 -13.34 18.30 14.23
N THR A 682 -12.61 17.27 14.64
CA THR A 682 -11.21 17.04 14.24
C THR A 682 -11.04 16.21 12.97
N GLY A 683 -12.13 15.84 12.28
CA GLY A 683 -12.08 14.93 11.14
C GLY A 683 -13.02 15.27 9.97
N VAL A 684 -13.75 14.26 9.46
CA VAL A 684 -14.59 14.30 8.25
C VAL A 684 -15.64 15.40 8.33
N TRP A 685 -16.37 15.48 9.45
CA TRP A 685 -17.33 16.54 9.66
C TRP A 685 -16.66 17.88 9.95
N LYS A 686 -17.12 18.90 9.23
CA LYS A 686 -16.69 20.28 9.39
C LYS A 686 -17.92 21.16 9.42
N LYS A 687 -18.02 22.05 10.41
CA LYS A 687 -19.20 22.92 10.61
C LYS A 687 -19.49 23.76 9.37
N GLU A 688 -18.45 24.12 8.62
CA GLU A 688 -18.51 24.93 7.41
C GLU A 688 -19.22 24.20 6.25
N ARG A 689 -19.33 22.86 6.32
CA ARG A 689 -20.02 22.04 5.30
C ARG A 689 -21.51 21.86 5.60
N GLY A 690 -22.02 22.44 6.68
CA GLY A 690 -23.43 22.35 7.09
C GLY A 690 -23.66 21.45 8.31
N PRO A 691 -24.93 21.26 8.71
CA PRO A 691 -25.29 20.40 9.83
C PRO A 691 -24.90 18.94 9.55
N PRO A 692 -24.63 18.13 10.58
CA PRO A 692 -24.39 16.70 10.40
C PRO A 692 -25.66 16.03 9.86
N THR A 693 -25.50 15.06 8.96
CA THR A 693 -26.62 14.33 8.34
C THR A 693 -27.40 13.48 9.34
N HIS A 694 -26.73 13.03 10.40
CA HIS A 694 -27.32 12.37 11.56
C HIS A 694 -27.07 13.21 12.81
N THR A 695 -28.11 13.41 13.63
CA THR A 695 -28.02 14.25 14.83
C THR A 695 -27.28 13.49 15.94
N PRO A 696 -26.09 13.96 16.39
CA PRO A 696 -25.41 13.35 17.53
C PRO A 696 -26.04 13.80 18.85
N LYS A 697 -25.77 13.07 19.95
CA LYS A 697 -26.16 13.53 21.29
C LYS A 697 -25.42 14.80 21.70
N MET A 698 -24.17 14.94 21.27
CA MET A 698 -23.36 16.13 21.52
C MET A 698 -22.35 16.37 20.39
N ILE A 699 -22.04 17.64 20.13
CA ILE A 699 -20.96 18.07 19.24
C ILE A 699 -19.90 18.77 20.09
N VAL A 700 -18.68 18.25 20.08
CA VAL A 700 -17.55 18.77 20.86
C VAL A 700 -16.37 19.11 19.95
N ASN A 701 -15.37 19.81 20.48
CA ASN A 701 -14.22 20.23 19.67
C ASN A 701 -13.32 19.04 19.33
N ASP A 702 -12.97 18.21 20.33
CA ASP A 702 -12.01 17.12 20.21
C ASP A 702 -12.40 15.96 21.16
N VAL A 703 -11.56 14.92 21.17
CA VAL A 703 -11.77 13.73 22.00
C VAL A 703 -11.66 14.02 23.50
N LYS A 704 -10.87 15.01 23.94
CA LYS A 704 -10.80 15.39 25.36
C LYS A 704 -12.13 15.96 25.81
N ALA A 705 -12.66 16.92 25.06
CA ALA A 705 -13.97 17.49 25.33
C ALA A 705 -15.10 16.44 25.25
N ALA A 706 -14.96 15.40 24.42
CA ALA A 706 -15.90 14.28 24.37
C ALA A 706 -15.93 13.49 25.69
N VAL A 707 -14.75 13.15 26.21
CA VAL A 707 -14.63 12.40 27.48
C VAL A 707 -15.08 13.25 28.66
N GLU A 708 -14.71 14.54 28.71
CA GLU A 708 -15.14 15.46 29.76
C GLU A 708 -16.67 15.62 29.79
N TRP A 709 -17.31 15.75 28.62
CA TRP A 709 -18.76 15.83 28.52
C TRP A 709 -19.45 14.56 29.01
N ALA A 710 -18.94 13.38 28.61
CA ALA A 710 -19.48 12.10 29.05
C ALA A 710 -19.34 11.93 30.56
N LEU A 711 -18.18 12.27 31.14
CA LEU A 711 -17.97 12.26 32.59
C LEU A 711 -18.94 13.19 33.31
N GLN A 712 -19.18 14.40 32.78
CA GLN A 712 -20.14 15.34 33.34
C GLN A 712 -21.57 14.77 33.32
N ARG A 713 -21.97 14.13 32.22
CA ARG A 713 -23.28 13.48 32.07
C ARG A 713 -23.48 12.34 33.07
N GLU A 714 -22.41 11.63 33.40
CA GLU A 714 -22.39 10.55 34.40
C GLU A 714 -22.20 11.06 35.85
N GLY A 715 -22.18 12.37 36.07
CA GLY A 715 -22.01 12.98 37.40
C GLY A 715 -20.62 12.81 38.00
N ARG A 716 -19.59 12.65 37.16
CA ARG A 716 -18.19 12.40 37.55
C ARG A 716 -17.32 13.66 37.41
N ALA A 717 -16.17 13.64 38.07
CA ALA A 717 -15.19 14.72 37.98
C ALA A 717 -14.60 14.81 36.56
N THR A 718 -14.56 16.02 36.00
CA THR A 718 -14.22 16.26 34.59
C THR A 718 -12.77 16.66 34.34
N SER A 719 -11.93 16.81 35.38
CA SER A 719 -10.54 17.25 35.22
C SER A 719 -9.66 16.09 34.72
N ILE A 720 -9.40 16.05 33.42
CA ILE A 720 -8.51 15.10 32.72
C ILE A 720 -7.06 15.58 32.71
#